data_AF-T1PLK9-F1
#
_entry.id   AF-T1PLK9-F1
#
_cell.length_a   1.000
_cell.length_b   1.000
_cell.length_c   1.000
_cell.angle_alpha   90.00
_cell.angle_beta   90.00
_cell.angle_gamma   90.00
#
_symmetry.space_group_name_H-M   'P 1'
#
loop_
_entity.id
_entity.type
_entity.pdbx_description
1 polymer ?
#
loop_
_entity_poly.entity_id
_entity_poly.type
_entity_poly.pdbx_seq_one_letter_code
_entity_poly.pdbx_strand_id
1 'polypeptide(L)'
;MPVLKQVLRDLSSETPNDLLSKEIWCYSANAVDWRKSVRRYTTSVAVMSIIGYVIGLGDRHLDNILIKLGTGEIVHIDYNVCFEKGKSLRVPEKVPFRLTQNLRVALGLVGIEGSYRTTCSHVLKVLRKERETLLTLLEAFVYDPLVDWTISDDGNNTRGTSAHNAAIKISSLTSNKEVQLSPKDVFGNKKYDAEWSLQTFVAKIAEVKSVWLKYRYAFDDRLQDLMKYVRRLLDIRGSISQLEQERSSYTKQLAMIRELDALGSARGSHALNTVTQRYKAYKRDLSSFENSKHLVEQTVKDLEVVLTTYFHILLEPTEIIKIDVDFQADMSPSIDHIEEIKKFSPEYTSTDKFAKQEWANCLAQIQKNAVECKNLLLFYSNVKRYTPRCRLLQNHLVKYKSAFSDLIRPNNEGESGETTNSTDKKCNTESCSKYFDKMLKIYEDLKRNLSNAQLALEQRRKQQDIERDVVMNAIADFLHSNMCQNQQALLRSALSRINSAYKTFVNDKRHSADDGKISPLKYEINFLHAVVNFASYLDIVDTVQMVEILKESLIEINNFANTFEDTILKLLSIFMMDHSRNISNIKDLESVPEIKPIIEEVNSHFESIESMLRKMQSHLFRFSETRQHYGSINCIMASWNINIVEYVKSCRDEMISKLTSELKRSSLSLLDHDTEDVFDLRSLLYVMKDTIGGIYSSLFADLLPFAIEFVEYDISNMMAATVDSPLDDTSCTQTADGLCDKLYMSIEQETGVQWDEIDIIQLNKIVEDYRSILTSFYWLNEEYLHGQIANSKIDISSKKDFLSNLHNISQVLTMWKSTMMKIQSELDVRHKTIENVLTLPSTVTGTPQEEIRKLKEAIAASNNSYTYFLNLATRLTEYSAVLLQFEISAGDEPFESLIKQFKEEQNKLRSCEVSISSVERNLVQLLDPEGKVDQCWIENISDLLDEMIFSAQKKMCDLEKQESTLENKLAESGQLLQTLVDSSIRVDLRHLLKVITKTFKMCPKIESGDICQHIRELQQIMKLIQSKIIDLQIQLLAGEFESSVLNQIQSNIDELNSMVNYSNSVLERISEVNVEDRQFSRLETSNRNENLKEPTVTNSQVGEQKRNAYAVSVWKRIRMKLEGRDPDPNRRSSVAEQVDYVIAEATSEDNLASLYEGWTPWV
;
A
#
# COMPACT_ATOMS: atom_id res chain seq x y z
N MET A 1 44.34 -32.90 -14.22
CA MET A 1 43.21 -33.50 -14.97
C MET A 1 42.87 -34.91 -14.49
N PRO A 2 43.78 -35.92 -14.43
CA PRO A 2 43.40 -37.27 -14.02
C PRO A 2 42.85 -37.37 -12.58
N VAL A 3 43.44 -36.60 -11.65
CA VAL A 3 42.99 -36.55 -10.24
C VAL A 3 41.59 -35.96 -10.11
N LEU A 4 41.31 -34.83 -10.78
CA LEU A 4 39.98 -34.19 -10.73
C LEU A 4 38.89 -35.07 -11.32
N LYS A 5 39.18 -35.82 -12.38
CA LYS A 5 38.25 -36.81 -12.94
C LYS A 5 37.98 -37.94 -11.96
N GLN A 6 39.00 -38.41 -11.25
CA GLN A 6 38.83 -39.43 -10.21
C GLN A 6 37.91 -38.91 -9.09
N VAL A 7 38.16 -37.68 -8.60
CA VAL A 7 37.31 -37.04 -7.58
C VAL A 7 35.86 -36.89 -8.06
N LEU A 8 35.65 -36.45 -9.31
CA LEU A 8 34.30 -36.36 -9.88
C LEU A 8 33.60 -37.73 -9.90
N ARG A 9 34.30 -38.79 -10.31
CA ARG A 9 33.74 -40.15 -10.35
C ARG A 9 33.42 -40.68 -8.95
N ASP A 10 34.32 -40.46 -8.00
CA ASP A 10 34.13 -40.89 -6.61
C ASP A 10 32.89 -40.20 -6.02
N LEU A 11 32.78 -38.87 -6.14
CA LEU A 11 31.63 -38.10 -5.66
C LEU A 11 30.33 -38.45 -6.39
N SER A 12 30.37 -38.64 -7.71
CA SER A 12 29.18 -39.07 -8.47
C SER A 12 28.72 -40.48 -8.12
N SER A 13 29.62 -41.34 -7.62
CA SER A 13 29.27 -42.68 -7.16
C SER A 13 28.66 -42.68 -5.76
N GLU A 14 29.02 -41.71 -4.92
CA GLU A 14 28.44 -41.52 -3.58
C GLU A 14 27.05 -40.88 -3.64
N THR A 15 26.80 -40.00 -4.61
CA THR A 15 25.52 -39.32 -4.74
C THR A 15 24.50 -40.13 -5.55
N PRO A 16 23.27 -40.30 -5.05
CA PRO A 16 22.20 -40.90 -5.84
C PRO A 16 21.95 -40.06 -7.10
N ASN A 17 21.80 -40.74 -8.24
CA ASN A 17 21.56 -40.10 -9.52
C ASN A 17 20.06 -39.90 -9.81
N ASP A 18 19.18 -40.36 -8.91
CA ASP A 18 17.73 -40.40 -9.12
C ASP A 18 16.96 -39.41 -8.23
N LEU A 19 17.65 -38.52 -7.51
CA LEU A 19 17.04 -37.58 -6.56
C LEU A 19 15.92 -36.77 -7.21
N LEU A 20 16.23 -36.09 -8.31
CA LEU A 20 15.24 -35.28 -9.02
C LEU A 20 14.11 -36.11 -9.62
N SER A 21 14.43 -37.29 -10.15
CA SER A 21 13.41 -38.17 -10.74
C SER A 21 12.42 -38.70 -9.71
N LYS A 22 12.89 -38.97 -8.49
CA LYS A 22 12.07 -39.37 -7.34
C LYS A 22 11.20 -38.22 -6.84
N GLU A 23 11.74 -37.01 -6.74
CA GLU A 23 10.95 -35.84 -6.31
C GLU A 23 9.80 -35.53 -7.29
N ILE A 24 10.07 -35.59 -8.60
CA ILE A 24 9.01 -35.43 -9.62
C ILE A 24 7.96 -36.53 -9.49
N TRP A 25 8.37 -37.75 -9.13
CA TRP A 25 7.44 -38.86 -8.89
C TRP A 25 6.61 -38.67 -7.61
N CYS A 26 7.24 -38.32 -6.49
CA CYS A 26 6.58 -38.09 -5.20
C CYS A 26 5.56 -36.95 -5.25
N TYR A 27 5.81 -35.91 -6.06
CA TYR A 27 4.89 -34.79 -6.22
C TYR A 27 3.71 -35.11 -7.17
N SER A 28 3.79 -36.20 -7.93
CA SER A 28 2.77 -36.56 -8.90
C SER A 28 1.66 -37.39 -8.25
N ALA A 29 0.41 -36.94 -8.37
CA ALA A 29 -0.74 -37.63 -7.78
C ALA A 29 -1.00 -39.03 -8.38
N ASN A 30 -0.63 -39.25 -9.65
CA ASN A 30 -0.78 -40.51 -10.35
C ASN A 30 0.23 -40.63 -11.51
N ALA A 31 0.30 -41.81 -12.13
CA ALA A 31 1.24 -42.11 -13.20
C ALA A 31 1.05 -41.25 -14.48
N VAL A 32 -0.17 -40.76 -14.74
CA VAL A 32 -0.45 -39.89 -15.90
C VAL A 32 0.14 -38.51 -15.69
N ASP A 33 -0.03 -37.95 -14.50
CA ASP A 33 0.52 -36.64 -14.15
C ASP A 33 2.04 -36.67 -14.06
N TRP A 34 2.61 -37.74 -13.50
CA TRP A 34 4.05 -37.98 -13.54
C TRP A 34 4.59 -37.97 -14.98
N ARG A 35 3.94 -38.69 -15.90
CA ARG A 35 4.34 -38.74 -17.31
C ARG A 35 4.22 -37.37 -17.99
N LYS A 36 3.22 -36.56 -17.63
CA LYS A 36 3.07 -35.18 -18.15
C LYS A 36 4.20 -34.28 -17.62
N SER A 37 4.51 -34.35 -16.33
CA SER A 37 5.57 -33.56 -15.70
C SER A 37 6.94 -33.92 -16.27
N VAL A 38 7.25 -35.21 -16.45
CA VAL A 38 8.52 -35.64 -17.09
C VAL A 38 8.63 -35.16 -18.55
N ARG A 39 7.53 -35.15 -19.32
CA ARG A 39 7.52 -34.62 -20.70
C ARG A 39 7.76 -33.12 -20.75
N ARG A 40 7.11 -32.36 -19.86
CA ARG A 40 7.29 -30.91 -19.74
C ARG A 40 8.71 -30.58 -19.31
N TYR A 41 9.24 -31.28 -18.31
CA TYR A 41 10.65 -31.21 -17.91
C TYR A 41 11.60 -31.44 -19.07
N THR A 42 11.44 -32.55 -19.78
CA THR A 42 12.28 -32.90 -20.94
C THR A 42 12.28 -31.80 -22.00
N THR A 43 11.11 -31.21 -22.27
CA THR A 43 10.96 -30.13 -23.27
C THR A 43 11.59 -28.84 -22.78
N SER A 44 11.33 -28.46 -21.53
CA SER A 44 11.79 -27.22 -20.91
C SER A 44 13.32 -27.20 -20.79
N VAL A 45 13.94 -28.30 -20.34
CA VAL A 45 15.41 -28.45 -20.28
C VAL A 45 16.02 -28.41 -21.68
N ALA A 46 15.42 -29.07 -22.67
CA ALA A 46 15.93 -29.07 -24.05
C ALA A 46 15.92 -27.68 -24.69
N VAL A 47 14.85 -26.91 -24.47
CA VAL A 47 14.72 -25.52 -24.94
C VAL A 47 15.76 -24.63 -24.27
N MET A 48 15.83 -24.67 -22.94
CA MET A 48 16.74 -23.80 -22.19
C MET A 48 18.22 -24.14 -22.47
N SER A 49 18.55 -25.41 -22.69
CA SER A 49 19.91 -25.85 -23.03
C SER A 49 20.39 -25.28 -24.38
N ILE A 50 19.55 -25.32 -25.42
CA ILE A 50 19.92 -24.80 -26.74
C ILE A 50 19.95 -23.26 -26.75
N ILE A 51 19.00 -22.60 -26.08
CA ILE A 51 19.00 -21.14 -25.96
C ILE A 51 20.23 -20.67 -25.15
N GLY A 52 20.52 -21.32 -24.02
CA GLY A 52 21.69 -21.04 -23.20
C GLY A 52 23.00 -21.21 -23.97
N TYR A 53 23.12 -22.26 -24.78
CA TYR A 53 24.27 -22.44 -25.67
C TYR A 53 24.41 -21.32 -26.71
N VAL A 54 23.32 -20.93 -27.38
CA VAL A 54 23.32 -19.89 -28.43
C VAL A 54 23.72 -18.54 -27.85
N ILE A 55 23.13 -18.14 -26.73
CA ILE A 55 23.42 -16.85 -26.05
C ILE A 55 24.78 -16.88 -25.33
N GLY A 56 25.24 -18.06 -24.91
CA GLY A 56 26.43 -18.22 -24.09
C GLY A 56 26.18 -17.89 -22.62
N LEU A 57 25.08 -18.41 -22.08
CA LEU A 57 24.72 -18.27 -20.66
C LEU A 57 25.73 -19.01 -19.78
N GLY A 58 26.19 -18.35 -18.71
CA GLY A 58 27.14 -18.78 -17.68
C GLY A 58 26.51 -18.90 -16.29
N ASP A 59 27.30 -19.36 -15.33
CA ASP A 59 26.96 -19.41 -13.90
C ASP A 59 25.77 -20.29 -13.52
N ARG A 60 25.78 -21.54 -14.02
CA ARG A 60 24.67 -22.50 -13.94
C ARG A 60 24.75 -23.42 -12.71
N HIS A 61 25.01 -22.86 -11.53
CA HIS A 61 24.92 -23.59 -10.26
C HIS A 61 23.46 -23.85 -9.87
N LEU A 62 23.25 -24.72 -8.86
CA LEU A 62 21.92 -25.20 -8.49
C LEU A 62 20.99 -24.08 -7.99
N ASP A 63 21.52 -23.04 -7.33
CA ASP A 63 20.67 -21.91 -6.90
C ASP A 63 20.11 -21.07 -8.07
N ASN A 64 20.74 -21.13 -9.24
CA ASN A 64 20.31 -20.39 -10.43
C ASN A 64 19.40 -21.20 -11.36
N ILE A 65 19.15 -22.48 -11.04
CA ILE A 65 18.29 -23.39 -11.81
C ILE A 65 17.17 -23.91 -10.91
N LEU A 66 15.98 -23.35 -11.09
CA LEU A 66 14.80 -23.72 -10.32
C LEU A 66 13.91 -24.69 -11.10
N ILE A 67 13.21 -25.58 -10.40
CA ILE A 67 12.28 -26.55 -11.00
C ILE A 67 10.93 -26.47 -10.29
N LYS A 68 9.85 -26.36 -11.06
CA LYS A 68 8.48 -26.45 -10.53
C LYS A 68 8.02 -27.90 -10.49
N LEU A 69 8.10 -28.55 -9.33
CA LEU A 69 7.81 -30.00 -9.19
C LEU A 69 6.40 -30.40 -9.68
N GLY A 70 5.39 -29.55 -9.51
CA GLY A 70 4.02 -29.82 -9.96
C GLY A 70 3.82 -29.83 -11.48
N THR A 71 4.67 -29.16 -12.27
CA THR A 71 4.55 -29.11 -13.73
C THR A 71 5.77 -29.68 -14.47
N GLY A 72 6.91 -29.81 -13.79
CA GLY A 72 8.19 -30.21 -14.35
C GLY A 72 8.96 -29.10 -15.07
N GLU A 73 8.50 -27.85 -15.08
CA GLU A 73 9.17 -26.76 -15.83
C GLU A 73 10.44 -26.28 -15.14
N ILE A 74 11.47 -25.93 -15.93
CA ILE A 74 12.75 -25.40 -15.45
C ILE A 74 12.85 -23.89 -15.71
N VAL A 75 13.38 -23.15 -14.74
CA VAL A 75 13.52 -21.69 -14.80
C VAL A 75 14.93 -21.29 -14.42
N HIS A 76 15.56 -20.45 -15.24
CA HIS A 76 16.84 -19.83 -14.95
C HIS A 76 16.62 -18.38 -14.49
N ILE A 77 17.22 -17.98 -13.37
CA ILE A 77 16.94 -16.68 -12.72
C ILE A 77 18.06 -15.64 -12.82
N ASP A 78 19.31 -16.04 -13.06
CA ASP A 78 20.45 -15.12 -13.22
C ASP A 78 21.00 -15.13 -14.67
N TYR A 79 21.15 -13.94 -15.26
CA TYR A 79 21.67 -13.71 -16.61
C TYR A 79 22.86 -12.76 -16.65
N ASN A 80 23.42 -12.39 -15.49
CA ASN A 80 24.55 -11.46 -15.38
C ASN A 80 25.81 -11.99 -16.11
N VAL A 81 25.97 -13.31 -16.11
CA VAL A 81 27.07 -14.02 -16.78
C VAL A 81 26.62 -14.57 -18.15
N CYS A 82 26.06 -13.73 -19.02
CA CYS A 82 25.72 -14.10 -20.40
C CYS A 82 26.81 -13.72 -21.42
N PHE A 83 26.59 -14.02 -22.70
CA PHE A 83 27.49 -13.64 -23.80
C PHE A 83 28.91 -14.21 -23.71
N GLU A 84 29.03 -15.46 -23.25
CA GLU A 84 30.29 -16.19 -23.04
C GLU A 84 31.20 -15.66 -21.92
N LYS A 85 30.71 -14.75 -21.06
CA LYS A 85 31.45 -14.28 -19.87
C LYS A 85 31.89 -15.41 -18.93
N GLY A 86 31.18 -16.53 -18.90
CA GLY A 86 31.56 -17.71 -18.11
C GLY A 86 32.92 -18.31 -18.48
N LYS A 87 33.40 -18.08 -19.72
CA LYS A 87 34.72 -18.55 -20.18
C LYS A 87 35.87 -17.66 -19.71
N SER A 88 35.60 -16.40 -19.35
CA SER A 88 36.59 -15.44 -18.86
C SER A 88 36.72 -15.40 -17.35
N LEU A 89 35.97 -16.23 -16.62
CA LEU A 89 36.10 -16.38 -15.17
C LEU A 89 37.44 -17.01 -14.80
N ARG A 90 37.90 -16.76 -13.56
CA ARG A 90 39.14 -17.35 -13.00
C ARG A 90 39.16 -18.87 -13.12
N VAL A 91 38.02 -19.52 -12.90
CA VAL A 91 37.79 -20.94 -13.24
C VAL A 91 36.77 -20.97 -14.37
N PRO A 92 37.20 -21.18 -15.62
CA PRO A 92 36.31 -21.10 -16.78
C PRO A 92 35.23 -22.18 -16.76
N GLU A 93 33.98 -21.78 -17.02
CA GLU A 93 32.90 -22.71 -17.26
C GLU A 93 32.90 -23.14 -18.74
N LYS A 94 33.38 -24.36 -19.00
CA LYS A 94 33.61 -24.87 -20.37
C LYS A 94 32.40 -25.60 -20.97
N VAL A 95 31.51 -26.12 -20.13
CA VAL A 95 30.30 -26.81 -20.60
C VAL A 95 29.34 -25.80 -21.25
N PRO A 96 28.59 -26.17 -22.31
CA PRO A 96 27.65 -25.25 -22.97
C PRO A 96 26.33 -25.06 -22.21
N PHE A 97 25.92 -26.04 -21.40
CA PHE A 97 24.77 -26.01 -20.50
C PHE A 97 24.91 -27.11 -19.44
N ARG A 98 24.09 -27.07 -18.40
CA ARG A 98 24.10 -28.07 -17.32
C ARG A 98 23.38 -29.35 -17.77
N LEU A 99 24.09 -30.48 -17.77
CA LEU A 99 23.50 -31.80 -18.02
C LEU A 99 24.18 -32.87 -17.14
N THR A 100 24.09 -32.66 -15.82
CA THR A 100 24.65 -33.56 -14.79
C THR A 100 23.82 -34.83 -14.62
N GLN A 101 24.27 -35.75 -13.77
CA GLN A 101 23.66 -37.07 -13.64
C GLN A 101 22.19 -37.01 -13.17
N ASN A 102 21.83 -36.16 -12.20
CA ASN A 102 20.45 -36.07 -11.74
C ASN A 102 19.50 -35.46 -12.79
N LEU A 103 19.99 -34.47 -13.56
CA LEU A 103 19.19 -33.90 -14.66
C LEU A 103 18.97 -34.93 -15.77
N ARG A 104 20.00 -35.72 -16.09
CA ARG A 104 19.94 -36.73 -17.16
C ARG A 104 18.98 -37.87 -16.81
N VAL A 105 19.00 -38.36 -15.58
CA VAL A 105 18.12 -39.46 -15.14
C VAL A 105 16.65 -39.01 -15.10
N ALA A 106 16.38 -37.76 -14.74
CA ALA A 106 15.03 -37.19 -14.72
C ALA A 106 14.37 -37.05 -16.12
N LEU A 107 15.14 -37.17 -17.22
CA LEU A 107 14.60 -37.23 -18.59
C LEU A 107 13.85 -38.55 -18.89
N GLY A 108 13.92 -39.52 -17.98
CA GLY A 108 13.28 -40.82 -18.12
C GLY A 108 14.17 -41.87 -18.79
N LEU A 109 13.59 -43.02 -19.12
CA LEU A 109 14.31 -44.23 -19.53
C LEU A 109 15.21 -44.05 -20.77
N VAL A 110 14.81 -43.20 -21.71
CA VAL A 110 15.56 -42.95 -22.96
C VAL A 110 16.66 -41.89 -22.74
N GLY A 111 16.63 -41.18 -21.62
CA GLY A 111 17.60 -40.14 -21.28
C GLY A 111 17.72 -39.09 -22.38
N ILE A 112 18.96 -38.85 -22.82
CA ILE A 112 19.28 -37.88 -23.86
C ILE A 112 18.84 -38.32 -25.26
N GLU A 113 18.72 -39.63 -25.54
CA GLU A 113 18.52 -40.18 -26.89
C GLU A 113 17.06 -40.12 -27.39
N GLY A 114 16.17 -39.50 -26.62
CA GLY A 114 14.73 -39.49 -26.91
C GLY A 114 14.18 -38.12 -27.28
N SER A 115 13.10 -37.74 -26.58
CA SER A 115 12.44 -36.44 -26.77
C SER A 115 13.39 -35.26 -26.53
N TYR A 116 14.40 -35.42 -25.66
CA TYR A 116 15.40 -34.38 -25.41
C TYR A 116 16.18 -33.99 -26.68
N ARG A 117 16.90 -34.94 -27.31
CA ARG A 117 17.67 -34.71 -28.55
C ARG A 117 16.79 -34.21 -29.71
N THR A 118 15.58 -34.76 -29.82
CA THR A 118 14.62 -34.36 -30.86
C THR A 118 14.17 -32.91 -30.68
N THR A 119 13.83 -32.52 -29.44
CA THR A 119 13.44 -31.14 -29.10
C THR A 119 14.62 -30.18 -29.27
N CYS A 120 15.82 -30.53 -28.82
CA CYS A 120 17.02 -29.72 -29.07
C CYS A 120 17.24 -29.45 -30.57
N SER A 121 17.08 -30.49 -31.40
CA SER A 121 17.18 -30.38 -32.85
C SER A 121 16.08 -29.48 -33.45
N HIS A 122 14.86 -29.56 -32.93
CA HIS A 122 13.76 -28.73 -33.37
C HIS A 122 13.99 -27.25 -33.01
N VAL A 123 14.36 -26.97 -31.76
CA VAL A 123 14.65 -25.61 -31.27
C VAL A 123 15.78 -24.99 -32.09
N LEU A 124 16.88 -25.72 -32.32
CA LEU A 124 17.98 -25.22 -33.12
C LEU A 124 17.57 -24.98 -34.58
N LYS A 125 16.72 -25.83 -35.19
CA LYS A 125 16.18 -25.57 -36.54
C LYS A 125 15.40 -24.25 -36.60
N VAL A 126 14.54 -23.99 -35.61
CA VAL A 126 13.76 -22.75 -35.53
C VAL A 126 14.68 -21.54 -35.36
N LEU A 127 15.65 -21.60 -34.45
CA LEU A 127 16.61 -20.50 -34.24
C LEU A 127 17.47 -20.22 -35.48
N ARG A 128 17.88 -21.25 -36.24
CA ARG A 128 18.64 -21.07 -37.49
C ARG A 128 17.77 -20.52 -38.63
N LYS A 129 16.47 -20.80 -38.62
CA LYS A 129 15.48 -20.27 -39.59
C LYS A 129 15.25 -18.77 -39.35
N GLU A 130 15.06 -18.37 -38.10
CA GLU A 130 14.79 -16.98 -37.70
C GLU A 130 16.05 -16.18 -37.33
N ARG A 131 17.24 -16.64 -37.76
CA ARG A 131 18.52 -16.06 -37.35
C ARG A 131 18.68 -14.59 -37.74
N GLU A 132 18.14 -14.16 -38.89
CA GLU A 132 18.31 -12.79 -39.36
C GLU A 132 17.60 -11.80 -38.42
N THR A 133 16.39 -12.17 -37.96
CA THR A 133 15.64 -11.41 -36.95
C THR A 133 16.41 -11.30 -35.64
N LEU A 134 16.97 -12.41 -35.15
CA LEU A 134 17.76 -12.44 -33.91
C LEU A 134 19.06 -11.62 -34.02
N LEU A 135 19.76 -11.73 -35.15
CA LEU A 135 21.00 -10.99 -35.38
C LEU A 135 20.75 -9.50 -35.55
N THR A 136 19.65 -9.11 -36.19
CA THR A 136 19.26 -7.69 -36.32
C THR A 136 18.94 -7.09 -34.96
N LEU A 137 18.25 -7.82 -34.09
CA LEU A 137 17.97 -7.38 -32.72
C LEU A 137 19.25 -7.23 -31.90
N LEU A 138 20.16 -8.21 -31.97
CA LEU A 138 21.44 -8.14 -31.27
C LEU A 138 22.35 -7.04 -31.82
N GLU A 139 22.29 -6.77 -33.13
CA GLU A 139 23.03 -5.69 -33.76
C GLU A 139 22.58 -4.32 -33.21
N ALA A 140 21.28 -4.13 -32.96
CA ALA A 140 20.79 -2.91 -32.32
C ALA A 140 21.40 -2.68 -30.92
N PHE A 141 21.64 -3.75 -30.13
CA PHE A 141 22.28 -3.63 -28.81
C PHE A 141 23.77 -3.26 -28.89
N VAL A 142 24.45 -3.55 -30.00
CA VAL A 142 25.85 -3.14 -30.22
C VAL A 142 26.00 -1.62 -30.34
N TYR A 143 24.95 -0.94 -30.83
CA TYR A 143 24.95 0.52 -31.05
C TYR A 143 24.19 1.29 -29.96
N ASP A 144 23.63 0.61 -28.97
CA ASP A 144 22.88 1.27 -27.90
C ASP A 144 23.87 1.86 -26.85
N PRO A 145 23.95 3.20 -26.71
CA PRO A 145 24.84 3.85 -25.75
C PRO A 145 24.41 3.65 -24.29
N LEU A 146 23.24 3.05 -24.03
CA LEU A 146 22.74 2.74 -22.69
C LEU A 146 23.09 1.33 -22.23
N VAL A 147 23.72 0.50 -23.09
CA VAL A 147 24.14 -0.85 -22.73
C VAL A 147 25.59 -0.84 -22.27
N ASP A 148 25.82 -1.23 -21.02
CA ASP A 148 27.17 -1.38 -20.48
C ASP A 148 27.80 -2.71 -20.93
N TRP A 149 28.64 -2.60 -21.95
CA TRP A 149 29.41 -3.70 -22.53
C TRP A 149 30.81 -3.84 -21.91
N THR A 150 31.14 -3.09 -20.86
CA THR A 150 32.45 -3.20 -20.23
C THR A 150 32.59 -4.56 -19.54
N ILE A 151 33.71 -5.26 -19.82
CA ILE A 151 34.12 -6.40 -19.03
C ILE A 151 34.74 -5.79 -17.78
N SER A 152 33.97 -5.64 -16.72
CA SER A 152 34.53 -5.39 -15.40
C SER A 152 35.55 -6.50 -15.14
N ASP A 153 36.79 -6.13 -14.85
CA ASP A 153 37.91 -7.04 -14.59
C ASP A 153 37.76 -7.67 -13.18
N ASP A 154 36.59 -8.27 -12.94
CA ASP A 154 36.11 -8.74 -11.63
C ASP A 154 36.71 -10.10 -11.24
N GLY A 155 37.77 -10.55 -11.94
CA GLY A 155 38.43 -11.82 -11.69
C GLY A 155 39.32 -11.87 -10.44
N ASN A 156 39.60 -10.74 -9.79
CA ASN A 156 40.56 -10.69 -8.69
C ASN A 156 40.07 -10.08 -7.36
N ASN A 157 38.77 -9.80 -7.22
CA ASN A 157 38.24 -9.15 -6.00
C ASN A 157 37.23 -10.03 -5.23
N THR A 158 37.65 -11.24 -4.87
CA THR A 158 37.17 -11.84 -3.62
C THR A 158 38.16 -11.48 -2.51
N ARG A 159 37.69 -10.59 -1.62
CA ARG A 159 38.28 -10.09 -0.36
C ARG A 159 39.18 -8.85 -0.45
N GLY A 160 38.62 -7.70 -0.06
CA GLY A 160 39.32 -6.74 0.80
C GLY A 160 39.82 -5.42 0.19
N THR A 161 39.11 -4.34 0.56
CA THR A 161 39.61 -2.98 0.89
C THR A 161 39.79 -1.90 -0.18
N SER A 162 39.12 -0.77 0.12
CA SER A 162 39.02 0.54 -0.53
C SER A 162 40.33 1.37 -0.57
N ALA A 163 41.52 0.76 -0.43
CA ALA A 163 42.76 1.51 -0.24
C ALA A 163 43.50 1.88 -1.54
N HIS A 164 43.33 1.15 -2.64
CA HIS A 164 44.08 1.41 -3.89
C HIS A 164 43.49 2.54 -4.75
N ASN A 165 42.15 2.70 -4.74
CA ASN A 165 41.48 3.80 -5.43
C ASN A 165 41.74 5.17 -4.78
N ALA A 166 42.06 5.19 -3.47
CA ALA A 166 42.52 6.39 -2.79
C ALA A 166 43.94 6.79 -3.22
N ALA A 167 44.84 5.83 -3.42
CA ALA A 167 46.23 6.11 -3.81
C ALA A 167 46.36 6.72 -5.22
N ILE A 168 45.55 6.27 -6.19
CA ILE A 168 45.59 6.79 -7.57
C ILE A 168 45.06 8.23 -7.64
N LYS A 169 44.03 8.56 -6.85
CA LYS A 169 43.47 9.92 -6.77
C LYS A 169 44.43 10.92 -6.10
N ILE A 170 45.24 10.45 -5.16
CA ILE A 170 46.29 11.25 -4.51
C ILE A 170 47.43 11.59 -5.47
N SER A 171 47.82 10.68 -6.38
CA SER A 171 48.85 10.96 -7.39
C SER A 171 48.40 11.98 -8.47
N SER A 172 47.10 12.06 -8.79
CA SER A 172 46.57 13.04 -9.76
C SER A 172 46.44 14.48 -9.23
N LEU A 173 46.63 14.69 -7.92
CA LEU A 173 46.59 16.03 -7.30
C LEU A 173 47.99 16.70 -7.25
N THR A 174 49.03 16.03 -7.75
CA THR A 174 50.42 16.52 -7.70
C THR A 174 51.02 16.75 -9.08
N SER A 175 50.43 17.64 -9.87
CA SER A 175 51.12 18.21 -11.03
C SER A 175 50.53 19.56 -11.41
N ASN A 176 51.12 20.61 -10.85
CA ASN A 176 51.00 21.99 -11.32
C ASN A 176 51.45 22.09 -12.78
N LYS A 177 50.56 22.53 -13.67
CA LYS A 177 50.95 23.38 -14.80
C LYS A 177 49.75 24.10 -15.41
N GLU A 178 49.86 25.41 -15.38
CA GLU A 178 49.07 26.43 -16.05
C GLU A 178 48.98 26.19 -17.57
N VAL A 179 47.92 26.70 -18.22
CA VAL A 179 47.97 27.69 -19.32
C VAL A 179 46.60 27.79 -20.06
N GLN A 180 45.97 28.96 -19.88
CA GLN A 180 45.28 29.85 -20.84
C GLN A 180 44.02 29.42 -21.64
N LEU A 181 42.85 29.90 -21.17
CA LEU A 181 41.92 30.91 -21.77
C LEU A 181 41.78 30.94 -23.32
N SER A 182 40.62 30.75 -23.96
CA SER A 182 39.35 31.55 -24.03
C SER A 182 38.88 31.53 -25.53
N PRO A 183 37.72 32.04 -26.04
CA PRO A 183 36.47 32.57 -25.45
C PRO A 183 35.17 31.97 -26.04
N LYS A 184 34.11 31.82 -25.22
CA LYS A 184 32.72 32.25 -25.50
C LYS A 184 31.76 31.75 -24.41
N ASP A 185 31.78 32.43 -23.27
CA ASP A 185 30.59 32.60 -22.44
C ASP A 185 29.90 33.89 -22.86
N VAL A 186 28.82 33.83 -23.65
CA VAL A 186 27.94 34.99 -23.86
C VAL A 186 26.50 34.50 -24.17
N PHE A 187 25.60 34.66 -23.19
CA PHE A 187 24.13 34.46 -23.14
C PHE A 187 23.64 32.99 -23.26
N GLY A 188 22.92 32.38 -22.31
CA GLY A 188 21.97 32.90 -21.33
C GLY A 188 20.58 32.41 -21.71
N ASN A 189 20.13 31.24 -21.21
CA ASN A 189 18.71 30.85 -21.13
C ASN A 189 18.40 29.50 -20.45
N LYS A 190 19.03 29.17 -19.31
CA LYS A 190 18.65 27.97 -18.52
C LYS A 190 17.19 27.96 -18.03
N LYS A 191 16.51 29.12 -18.02
CA LYS A 191 15.09 29.25 -17.64
C LYS A 191 14.15 29.00 -18.82
N TYR A 192 14.51 29.51 -20.01
CA TYR A 192 13.79 29.26 -21.27
C TYR A 192 13.88 27.80 -21.71
N ASP A 193 15.02 27.15 -21.53
CA ASP A 193 15.18 25.72 -21.85
C ASP A 193 14.29 24.82 -20.96
N ALA A 194 14.09 25.21 -19.70
CA ALA A 194 13.23 24.48 -18.76
C ALA A 194 11.73 24.73 -19.02
N GLU A 195 11.32 25.98 -19.31
CA GLU A 195 9.94 26.32 -19.67
C GLU A 195 9.55 25.74 -21.04
N TRP A 196 10.47 25.77 -22.02
CA TRP A 196 10.28 25.12 -23.32
C TRP A 196 10.19 23.59 -23.19
N SER A 197 10.99 22.99 -22.30
CA SER A 197 10.91 21.55 -22.01
C SER A 197 9.60 21.17 -21.31
N LEU A 198 9.05 22.02 -20.44
CA LEU A 198 7.75 21.81 -19.79
C LEU A 198 6.58 21.94 -20.77
N GLN A 199 6.56 22.98 -21.62
CA GLN A 199 5.55 23.13 -22.66
C GLN A 199 5.59 21.97 -23.67
N THR A 200 6.80 21.53 -24.03
CA THR A 200 7.00 20.34 -24.88
C THR A 200 6.50 19.06 -24.20
N PHE A 201 6.71 18.92 -22.89
CA PHE A 201 6.23 17.80 -22.09
C PHE A 201 4.69 17.75 -22.03
N VAL A 202 4.04 18.89 -21.74
CA VAL A 202 2.57 19.00 -21.71
C VAL A 202 1.96 18.71 -23.08
N ALA A 203 2.54 19.26 -24.16
CA ALA A 203 2.10 18.97 -25.52
C ALA A 203 2.23 17.47 -25.85
N LYS A 204 3.30 16.82 -25.39
CA LYS A 204 3.52 15.39 -25.62
C LYS A 204 2.59 14.49 -24.82
N ILE A 205 2.23 14.87 -23.60
CA ILE A 205 1.20 14.18 -22.79
C ILE A 205 -0.18 14.29 -23.46
N ALA A 206 -0.55 15.48 -23.96
CA ALA A 206 -1.80 15.68 -24.67
C ALA A 206 -1.87 14.82 -25.95
N GLU A 207 -0.75 14.69 -26.68
CA GLU A 207 -0.64 13.82 -27.84
C GLU A 207 -0.85 12.34 -27.45
N VAL A 208 -0.20 11.86 -26.38
CA VAL A 208 -0.40 10.48 -25.86
C VAL A 208 -1.84 10.24 -25.46
N LYS A 209 -2.48 11.17 -24.74
CA LYS A 209 -3.88 11.07 -24.34
C LYS A 209 -4.80 10.94 -25.57
N SER A 210 -4.57 11.75 -26.60
CA SER A 210 -5.37 11.72 -27.83
C SER A 210 -5.21 10.41 -28.62
N VAL A 211 -4.00 9.85 -28.68
CA VAL A 211 -3.71 8.59 -29.37
C VAL A 211 -4.28 7.41 -28.57
N TRP A 212 -4.16 7.44 -27.23
CA TRP A 212 -4.71 6.42 -26.34
C TRP A 212 -6.23 6.36 -26.40
N LEU A 213 -6.93 7.51 -26.39
CA LEU A 213 -8.39 7.54 -26.47
C LEU A 213 -8.92 6.90 -27.76
N LYS A 214 -8.26 7.14 -28.90
CA LYS A 214 -8.62 6.47 -30.17
C LYS A 214 -8.44 4.95 -30.09
N TYR A 215 -7.35 4.49 -29.48
CA TYR A 215 -7.10 3.07 -29.26
C TYR A 215 -8.14 2.44 -28.33
N ARG A 216 -8.48 3.14 -27.25
CA ARG A 216 -9.48 2.72 -26.25
C ARG A 216 -10.86 2.50 -26.86
N TYR A 217 -11.37 3.43 -27.67
CA TYR A 217 -12.71 3.27 -28.28
C TYR A 217 -12.77 2.06 -29.21
N ALA A 218 -11.71 1.84 -30.00
CA ALA A 218 -11.62 0.65 -30.85
C ALA A 218 -11.46 -0.65 -30.03
N PHE A 219 -10.82 -0.56 -28.86
CA PHE A 219 -10.65 -1.67 -27.94
C PHE A 219 -11.96 -2.06 -27.23
N ASP A 220 -12.68 -1.07 -26.72
CA ASP A 220 -13.95 -1.25 -26.01
C ASP A 220 -15.02 -1.86 -26.94
N ASP A 221 -15.15 -1.36 -28.17
CA ASP A 221 -16.06 -1.90 -29.19
C ASP A 221 -15.79 -3.40 -29.47
N ARG A 222 -14.51 -3.75 -29.67
CA ARG A 222 -14.08 -5.14 -29.96
C ARG A 222 -14.24 -6.08 -28.77
N LEU A 223 -13.90 -5.62 -27.57
CA LEU A 223 -14.07 -6.41 -26.35
C LEU A 223 -15.54 -6.62 -26.00
N GLN A 224 -16.40 -5.62 -26.22
CA GLN A 224 -17.84 -5.77 -26.02
C GLN A 224 -18.45 -6.79 -26.98
N ASP A 225 -18.06 -6.78 -28.24
CA ASP A 225 -18.49 -7.79 -29.22
C ASP A 225 -18.01 -9.20 -28.85
N LEU A 226 -16.73 -9.36 -28.48
CA LEU A 226 -16.19 -10.64 -28.00
C LEU A 226 -16.94 -11.14 -26.77
N MET A 227 -17.15 -10.27 -25.79
CA MET A 227 -17.86 -10.60 -24.56
C MET A 227 -19.31 -10.98 -24.84
N LYS A 228 -19.97 -10.34 -25.81
CA LYS A 228 -21.32 -10.69 -26.26
C LYS A 228 -21.35 -12.07 -26.91
N TYR A 229 -20.38 -12.41 -27.74
CA TYR A 229 -20.31 -13.73 -28.38
C TYR A 229 -19.98 -14.84 -27.38
N VAL A 230 -19.03 -14.62 -26.47
CA VAL A 230 -18.66 -15.59 -25.41
C VAL A 230 -19.86 -15.87 -24.50
N ARG A 231 -20.53 -14.83 -24.00
CA ARG A 231 -21.74 -14.99 -23.17
C ARG A 231 -22.84 -15.74 -23.91
N ARG A 232 -23.10 -15.38 -25.16
CA ARG A 232 -24.14 -16.04 -25.96
C ARG A 232 -23.82 -17.51 -26.20
N LEU A 233 -22.54 -17.86 -26.38
CA LEU A 233 -22.09 -19.23 -26.59
C LEU A 233 -22.18 -20.06 -25.30
N LEU A 234 -21.81 -19.47 -24.15
CA LEU A 234 -22.03 -20.08 -22.83
C LEU A 234 -23.53 -20.30 -22.54
N ASP A 235 -24.39 -19.34 -22.88
CA ASP A 235 -25.85 -19.46 -22.73
C ASP A 235 -26.41 -20.61 -23.60
N ILE A 236 -25.94 -20.70 -24.85
CA ILE A 236 -26.35 -21.75 -25.79
C ILE A 236 -25.88 -23.12 -25.28
N ARG A 237 -24.64 -23.26 -24.83
CA ARG A 237 -24.13 -24.51 -24.24
C ARG A 237 -24.84 -24.89 -22.95
N GLY A 238 -25.14 -23.92 -22.10
CA GLY A 238 -25.98 -24.12 -20.93
C GLY A 238 -27.36 -24.66 -21.34
N SER A 239 -27.96 -24.07 -22.37
CA SER A 239 -29.25 -24.51 -22.93
C SER A 239 -29.17 -25.91 -23.53
N ILE A 240 -28.10 -26.25 -24.26
CA ILE A 240 -27.88 -27.60 -24.82
C ILE A 240 -27.71 -28.62 -23.69
N SER A 241 -26.87 -28.32 -22.68
CA SER A 241 -26.66 -29.19 -21.52
C SER A 241 -27.97 -29.39 -20.74
N GLN A 242 -28.77 -28.35 -20.59
CA GLN A 242 -30.08 -28.43 -19.94
C GLN A 242 -31.03 -29.31 -20.75
N LEU A 243 -31.14 -29.10 -22.06
CA LEU A 243 -31.96 -29.92 -22.95
C LEU A 243 -31.47 -31.37 -23.00
N GLU A 244 -30.17 -31.63 -22.87
CA GLU A 244 -29.62 -32.98 -22.80
C GLU A 244 -29.96 -33.68 -21.48
N GLN A 245 -29.91 -32.93 -20.37
CA GLN A 245 -30.34 -33.42 -19.06
C GLN A 245 -31.86 -33.69 -19.05
N GLU A 246 -32.66 -32.80 -19.64
CA GLU A 246 -34.10 -32.99 -19.84
C GLU A 246 -34.38 -34.23 -20.69
N ARG A 247 -33.72 -34.39 -21.85
CA ARG A 247 -33.80 -35.59 -22.69
C ARG A 247 -33.45 -36.85 -21.92
N SER A 248 -32.35 -36.85 -21.16
CA SER A 248 -31.94 -37.98 -20.33
C SER A 248 -32.98 -38.30 -19.26
N SER A 249 -33.58 -37.28 -18.65
CA SER A 249 -34.66 -37.42 -17.68
C SER A 249 -35.91 -38.03 -18.31
N TYR A 250 -36.38 -37.51 -19.45
CA TYR A 250 -37.54 -38.06 -20.18
C TYR A 250 -37.30 -39.50 -20.62
N THR A 251 -36.07 -39.83 -21.06
CA THR A 251 -35.70 -41.20 -21.45
C THR A 251 -35.74 -42.17 -20.26
N LYS A 252 -35.28 -41.74 -19.07
CA LYS A 252 -35.37 -42.54 -17.83
C LYS A 252 -36.83 -42.72 -17.38
N GLN A 253 -37.66 -41.68 -17.52
CA GLN A 253 -39.09 -41.75 -17.25
C GLN A 253 -39.80 -42.72 -18.18
N LEU A 254 -39.50 -42.66 -19.49
CA LEU A 254 -40.05 -43.55 -20.50
C LEU A 254 -39.64 -45.02 -20.26
N ALA A 255 -38.40 -45.27 -19.84
CA ALA A 255 -37.95 -46.60 -19.45
C ALA A 255 -38.77 -47.16 -18.28
N MET A 256 -39.02 -46.36 -17.24
CA MET A 256 -39.85 -46.74 -16.09
C MET A 256 -41.31 -47.02 -16.49
N ILE A 257 -41.87 -46.25 -17.43
CA ILE A 257 -43.23 -46.48 -17.96
C ILE A 257 -43.31 -47.76 -18.80
N ARG A 258 -42.29 -48.06 -19.60
CA ARG A 258 -42.22 -49.33 -20.37
C ARG A 258 -42.06 -50.55 -19.46
N GLU A 259 -41.34 -50.42 -18.34
CA GLU A 259 -41.27 -51.46 -17.31
C GLU A 259 -42.64 -51.74 -16.67
N LEU A 260 -43.46 -50.70 -16.46
CA LEU A 260 -44.83 -50.85 -15.94
C LEU A 260 -45.78 -51.53 -16.91
N ASP A 261 -45.69 -51.20 -18.20
CA ASP A 261 -46.50 -51.81 -19.24
C ASP A 261 -46.21 -53.32 -19.34
N ALA A 262 -44.93 -53.70 -19.19
CA ALA A 262 -44.48 -55.10 -19.16
C ALA A 262 -45.03 -55.91 -17.96
N LEU A 263 -45.43 -55.27 -16.85
CA LEU A 263 -45.91 -55.94 -15.63
C LEU A 263 -47.36 -56.46 -15.72
N GLY A 264 -48.13 -56.10 -16.76
CA GLY A 264 -49.44 -56.71 -17.03
C GLY A 264 -50.41 -56.65 -15.84
N SER A 265 -50.87 -57.79 -15.32
CA SER A 265 -51.83 -57.86 -14.20
C SER A 265 -51.27 -57.48 -12.82
N ALA A 266 -49.94 -57.35 -12.67
CA ALA A 266 -49.28 -57.01 -11.39
C ALA A 266 -49.26 -55.49 -11.08
N ARG A 267 -49.81 -54.64 -11.96
CA ARG A 267 -49.80 -53.17 -11.86
C ARG A 267 -50.45 -52.60 -10.60
N GLY A 268 -51.45 -53.30 -10.05
CA GLY A 268 -52.19 -52.84 -8.86
C GLY A 268 -51.34 -52.70 -7.58
N SER A 269 -50.18 -53.36 -7.52
CA SER A 269 -49.29 -53.38 -6.35
C SER A 269 -48.07 -52.46 -6.46
N HIS A 270 -47.95 -51.70 -7.56
CA HIS A 270 -46.77 -50.87 -7.82
C HIS A 270 -46.75 -49.60 -6.95
N ALA A 271 -45.56 -49.18 -6.51
CA ALA A 271 -45.35 -48.01 -5.66
C ALA A 271 -45.86 -46.69 -6.29
N LEU A 272 -46.02 -46.65 -7.62
CA LEU A 272 -46.55 -45.51 -8.35
C LEU A 272 -48.01 -45.18 -8.01
N ASN A 273 -48.82 -46.13 -7.53
CA ASN A 273 -50.19 -45.83 -7.10
C ASN A 273 -50.26 -44.93 -5.84
N THR A 274 -49.14 -44.70 -5.16
CA THR A 274 -49.02 -43.78 -4.00
C THR A 274 -48.19 -42.53 -4.29
N VAL A 275 -47.71 -42.37 -5.53
CA VAL A 275 -46.68 -41.38 -5.88
C VAL A 275 -47.19 -39.94 -5.77
N THR A 276 -48.47 -39.69 -6.11
CA THR A 276 -49.11 -38.36 -6.00
C THR A 276 -49.15 -37.89 -4.53
N GLN A 277 -49.37 -38.80 -3.58
CA GLN A 277 -49.37 -38.48 -2.15
C GLN A 277 -47.95 -38.22 -1.64
N ARG A 278 -46.97 -39.06 -2.04
CA ARG A 278 -45.54 -38.87 -1.71
C ARG A 278 -44.99 -37.55 -2.28
N TYR A 279 -45.37 -37.19 -3.51
CA TYR A 279 -44.95 -35.96 -4.17
C TYR A 279 -45.53 -34.70 -3.50
N LYS A 280 -46.81 -34.72 -3.09
CA LYS A 280 -47.42 -33.62 -2.32
C LYS A 280 -46.75 -33.40 -0.96
N ALA A 281 -46.27 -34.46 -0.31
CA ALA A 281 -45.47 -34.35 0.91
C ALA A 281 -44.10 -33.71 0.64
N TYR A 282 -43.37 -34.23 -0.35
CA TYR A 282 -42.07 -33.68 -0.78
C TYR A 282 -42.13 -32.19 -1.15
N LYS A 283 -43.14 -31.76 -1.93
CA LYS A 283 -43.28 -30.36 -2.37
C LYS A 283 -43.50 -29.39 -1.20
N ARG A 284 -44.24 -29.83 -0.17
CA ARG A 284 -44.47 -29.03 1.04
C ARG A 284 -43.16 -28.83 1.82
N ASP A 285 -42.41 -29.92 2.01
CA ASP A 285 -41.18 -29.89 2.79
C ASP A 285 -40.03 -29.17 2.07
N LEU A 286 -39.96 -29.28 0.73
CA LEU A 286 -39.03 -28.51 -0.10
C LEU A 286 -39.28 -27.00 0.00
N SER A 287 -40.55 -26.57 -0.09
CA SER A 287 -40.91 -25.15 0.04
C SER A 287 -40.60 -24.61 1.44
N SER A 288 -40.79 -25.41 2.49
CA SER A 288 -40.37 -25.04 3.85
C SER A 288 -38.86 -24.83 3.91
N PHE A 289 -38.08 -25.80 3.41
CA PHE A 289 -36.62 -25.75 3.44
C PHE A 289 -36.05 -24.57 2.64
N GLU A 290 -36.60 -24.27 1.45
CA GLU A 290 -36.17 -23.12 0.63
C GLU A 290 -36.41 -21.78 1.35
N ASN A 291 -37.56 -21.63 2.02
CA ASN A 291 -37.84 -20.44 2.83
C ASN A 291 -36.87 -20.31 4.01
N SER A 292 -36.57 -21.42 4.70
CA SER A 292 -35.61 -21.45 5.81
C SER A 292 -34.18 -21.16 5.34
N LYS A 293 -33.78 -21.69 4.18
CA LYS A 293 -32.49 -21.41 3.54
C LYS A 293 -32.32 -19.94 3.18
N HIS A 294 -33.33 -19.33 2.55
CA HIS A 294 -33.30 -17.90 2.23
C HIS A 294 -33.15 -17.04 3.49
N LEU A 295 -33.87 -17.38 4.57
CA LEU A 295 -33.78 -16.67 5.84
C LEU A 295 -32.37 -16.77 6.46
N VAL A 296 -31.74 -17.94 6.41
CA VAL A 296 -30.35 -18.15 6.87
C VAL A 296 -29.35 -17.38 6.00
N GLU A 297 -29.48 -17.41 4.67
CA GLU A 297 -28.62 -16.65 3.75
C GLU A 297 -28.72 -15.14 3.96
N GLN A 298 -29.93 -14.62 4.18
CA GLN A 298 -30.15 -13.21 4.51
C GLN A 298 -29.49 -12.85 5.85
N THR A 299 -29.66 -13.69 6.87
CA THR A 299 -29.05 -13.49 8.19
C THR A 299 -27.51 -13.46 8.12
N VAL A 300 -26.89 -14.33 7.31
CA VAL A 300 -25.43 -14.32 7.10
C VAL A 300 -24.95 -13.03 6.46
N LYS A 301 -25.67 -12.52 5.44
CA LYS A 301 -25.36 -11.23 4.80
C LYS A 301 -25.47 -10.08 5.79
N ASP A 302 -26.52 -10.04 6.59
CA ASP A 302 -26.73 -8.99 7.59
C ASP A 302 -25.61 -9.03 8.66
N LEU A 303 -25.24 -10.22 9.16
CA LEU A 303 -24.11 -10.39 10.08
C LEU A 303 -22.77 -9.97 9.46
N GLU A 304 -22.57 -10.23 8.17
CA GLU A 304 -21.36 -9.82 7.47
C GLU A 304 -21.22 -8.31 7.38
N VAL A 305 -22.31 -7.59 7.11
CA VAL A 305 -22.32 -6.11 7.11
C VAL A 305 -21.99 -5.57 8.51
N VAL A 306 -22.60 -6.13 9.56
CA VAL A 306 -22.35 -5.74 10.96
C VAL A 306 -20.88 -5.97 11.33
N LEU A 307 -20.35 -7.16 11.07
CA LEU A 307 -18.97 -7.50 11.42
C LEU A 307 -17.96 -6.69 10.60
N THR A 308 -18.22 -6.45 9.32
CA THR A 308 -17.35 -5.62 8.47
C THR A 308 -17.32 -4.18 8.99
N THR A 309 -18.48 -3.61 9.29
CA THR A 309 -18.60 -2.25 9.85
C THR A 309 -17.90 -2.16 11.20
N TYR A 310 -18.05 -3.18 12.06
CA TYR A 310 -17.38 -3.21 13.36
C TYR A 310 -15.85 -3.28 13.23
N PHE A 311 -15.32 -4.26 12.49
CA PHE A 311 -13.87 -4.50 12.44
C PHE A 311 -13.11 -3.49 11.58
N HIS A 312 -13.70 -2.93 10.52
CA HIS A 312 -13.01 -2.01 9.60
C HIS A 312 -13.30 -0.53 9.85
N ILE A 313 -14.43 -0.19 10.48
CA ILE A 313 -14.79 1.22 10.71
C ILE A 313 -14.73 1.56 12.19
N LEU A 314 -15.40 0.80 13.05
CA LEU A 314 -15.50 1.15 14.48
C LEU A 314 -14.20 0.90 15.27
N LEU A 315 -13.40 -0.09 14.88
CA LEU A 315 -12.10 -0.35 15.51
C LEU A 315 -10.95 0.51 14.96
N GLU A 316 -11.18 1.30 13.90
CA GLU A 316 -10.17 2.16 13.30
C GLU A 316 -10.42 3.64 13.65
N PRO A 317 -9.63 4.27 14.56
CA PRO A 317 -9.84 5.66 14.95
C PRO A 317 -9.75 6.65 13.77
N THR A 318 -8.93 6.33 12.77
CA THR A 318 -8.73 7.14 11.55
C THR A 318 -10.01 7.29 10.74
N GLU A 319 -10.84 6.25 10.65
CA GLU A 319 -12.09 6.30 9.89
C GLU A 319 -13.16 7.12 10.62
N ILE A 320 -13.16 7.10 11.95
CA ILE A 320 -14.07 7.91 12.77
C ILE A 320 -13.67 9.39 12.72
N ILE A 321 -12.37 9.70 12.73
CA ILE A 321 -11.86 11.09 12.63
C ILE A 321 -12.30 11.75 11.32
N LYS A 322 -12.30 11.01 10.21
CA LYS A 322 -12.74 11.46 8.86
C LYS A 322 -14.22 11.87 8.79
N ILE A 323 -15.04 11.53 9.79
CA ILE A 323 -16.44 11.97 9.84
C ILE A 323 -16.44 13.48 10.08
N ASP A 324 -16.72 14.25 9.04
CA ASP A 324 -16.90 15.70 9.17
C ASP A 324 -18.16 16.00 9.99
N VAL A 325 -18.00 16.84 11.01
CA VAL A 325 -19.08 17.31 11.89
C VAL A 325 -19.17 18.84 11.86
N ASP A 326 -18.18 19.51 11.26
CA ASP A 326 -18.06 20.97 11.25
C ASP A 326 -18.49 21.53 9.89
N PHE A 327 -19.81 21.67 9.71
CA PHE A 327 -20.36 22.28 8.51
C PHE A 327 -20.22 23.82 8.57
N GLN A 328 -19.12 24.35 8.02
CA GLN A 328 -18.94 25.78 7.78
C GLN A 328 -19.48 26.18 6.39
N ALA A 329 -20.78 26.08 6.17
CA ALA A 329 -21.38 26.84 5.07
C ALA A 329 -21.67 28.26 5.55
N ASP A 330 -21.30 29.24 4.74
CA ASP A 330 -21.76 30.62 4.84
C ASP A 330 -23.31 30.60 4.91
N MET A 331 -23.86 30.66 6.13
CA MET A 331 -25.32 30.73 6.36
C MET A 331 -25.90 32.11 5.96
N SER A 332 -25.00 33.01 5.56
CA SER A 332 -25.22 34.41 5.16
C SER A 332 -26.19 34.60 3.98
N PRO A 333 -26.21 33.79 2.89
CA PRO A 333 -27.10 34.06 1.77
C PRO A 333 -28.49 33.39 1.88
N SER A 334 -28.74 32.51 2.85
CA SER A 334 -30.05 31.83 3.00
C SER A 334 -31.10 32.71 3.71
N ILE A 335 -30.67 33.66 4.53
CA ILE A 335 -31.56 34.40 5.43
C ILE A 335 -32.29 35.54 4.71
N ASP A 336 -31.67 36.16 3.71
CA ASP A 336 -32.18 37.34 3.00
C ASP A 336 -33.24 37.03 1.92
N HIS A 337 -33.32 35.80 1.42
CA HIS A 337 -34.18 35.47 0.28
C HIS A 337 -35.69 35.52 0.60
N ILE A 338 -36.04 35.54 1.89
CA ILE A 338 -37.44 35.66 2.32
C ILE A 338 -37.88 37.13 2.38
N GLU A 339 -36.95 38.09 2.46
CA GLU A 339 -37.28 39.49 2.21
C GLU A 339 -37.62 39.75 0.73
N GLU A 340 -36.98 39.02 -0.19
CA GLU A 340 -37.36 39.03 -1.60
C GLU A 340 -38.73 38.32 -1.82
N ILE A 341 -38.99 37.15 -1.21
CA ILE A 341 -40.31 36.47 -1.29
C ILE A 341 -41.45 37.29 -0.66
N LYS A 342 -41.18 38.07 0.41
CA LYS A 342 -42.14 39.03 1.00
C LYS A 342 -42.70 40.01 -0.02
N LYS A 343 -41.97 40.32 -1.11
CA LYS A 343 -42.46 41.20 -2.20
C LYS A 343 -43.50 40.53 -3.10
N PHE A 344 -43.54 39.20 -3.15
CA PHE A 344 -44.38 38.43 -4.08
C PHE A 344 -45.69 37.93 -3.46
N SER A 345 -45.76 37.72 -2.14
CA SER A 345 -47.02 37.39 -1.45
C SER A 345 -47.01 37.77 0.04
N PRO A 346 -47.85 38.72 0.49
CA PRO A 346 -47.88 39.17 1.90
C PRO A 346 -48.58 38.19 2.87
N GLU A 347 -49.30 37.17 2.38
CA GLU A 347 -49.96 36.13 3.18
C GLU A 347 -48.96 35.11 3.80
N TYR A 348 -47.68 35.18 3.42
CA TYR A 348 -46.61 34.24 3.81
C TYR A 348 -45.92 34.53 5.17
N THR A 349 -46.35 35.52 5.95
CA THR A 349 -45.45 36.20 6.91
C THR A 349 -45.37 35.66 8.35
N SER A 350 -46.29 34.83 8.84
CA SER A 350 -46.31 34.44 10.28
C SER A 350 -45.83 33.01 10.59
N THR A 351 -45.99 32.07 9.67
CA THR A 351 -45.66 30.64 9.86
C THR A 351 -44.20 30.30 9.51
N ASP A 352 -43.55 31.13 8.70
CA ASP A 352 -42.22 30.86 8.13
C ASP A 352 -41.07 31.21 9.09
N LYS A 353 -41.27 32.20 9.97
CA LYS A 353 -40.29 32.55 11.02
C LYS A 353 -40.13 31.43 12.05
N PHE A 354 -41.22 30.71 12.33
CA PHE A 354 -41.23 29.55 13.23
C PHE A 354 -40.52 28.35 12.59
N ALA A 355 -40.84 28.01 11.33
CA ALA A 355 -40.19 26.91 10.61
C ALA A 355 -38.67 27.11 10.42
N LYS A 356 -38.24 28.37 10.17
CA LYS A 356 -36.81 28.74 10.12
C LYS A 356 -36.07 28.53 11.42
N GLN A 357 -36.66 28.97 12.53
CA GLN A 357 -36.05 28.85 13.84
C GLN A 357 -36.00 27.38 14.28
N GLU A 358 -37.05 26.62 14.03
CA GLU A 358 -37.10 25.16 14.25
C GLU A 358 -36.07 24.41 13.40
N TRP A 359 -35.88 24.79 12.13
CA TRP A 359 -34.86 24.21 11.26
C TRP A 359 -33.44 24.50 11.75
N ALA A 360 -33.12 25.76 12.05
CA ALA A 360 -31.82 26.15 12.58
C ALA A 360 -31.52 25.48 13.92
N ASN A 361 -32.53 25.38 14.81
CA ASN A 361 -32.42 24.65 16.06
C ASN A 361 -32.17 23.16 15.82
N CYS A 362 -32.89 22.53 14.89
CA CYS A 362 -32.71 21.12 14.54
C CYS A 362 -31.29 20.83 14.06
N LEU A 363 -30.75 21.65 13.15
CA LEU A 363 -29.38 21.51 12.65
C LEU A 363 -28.34 21.69 13.77
N ALA A 364 -28.50 22.69 14.63
CA ALA A 364 -27.61 22.91 15.76
C ALA A 364 -27.63 21.75 16.77
N GLN A 365 -28.81 21.16 17.03
CA GLN A 365 -28.94 19.98 17.89
C GLN A 365 -28.32 18.74 17.23
N ILE A 366 -28.53 18.51 15.93
CA ILE A 366 -27.89 17.41 15.21
C ILE A 366 -26.37 17.55 15.27
N GLN A 367 -25.83 18.75 15.02
CA GLN A 367 -24.39 18.99 15.09
C GLN A 367 -23.83 18.72 16.49
N LYS A 368 -24.46 19.25 17.55
CA LYS A 368 -24.03 19.03 18.93
C LYS A 368 -24.03 17.54 19.30
N ASN A 369 -25.13 16.84 19.04
CA ASN A 369 -25.25 15.41 19.35
C ASN A 369 -24.34 14.55 18.44
N ALA A 370 -24.04 15.00 17.23
CA ALA A 370 -23.11 14.35 16.32
C ALA A 370 -21.66 14.45 16.83
N VAL A 371 -21.25 15.60 17.36
CA VAL A 371 -19.93 15.77 18.01
C VAL A 371 -19.82 14.82 19.21
N GLU A 372 -20.84 14.80 20.07
CA GLU A 372 -20.86 13.94 21.25
C GLU A 372 -20.83 12.45 20.89
N CYS A 373 -21.62 12.02 19.90
CA CYS A 373 -21.62 10.66 19.39
C CYS A 373 -20.27 10.28 18.78
N LYS A 374 -19.68 11.14 17.94
CA LYS A 374 -18.35 10.94 17.36
C LYS A 374 -17.30 10.76 18.45
N ASN A 375 -17.33 11.59 19.49
CA ASN A 375 -16.39 11.50 20.62
C ASN A 375 -16.54 10.18 21.39
N LEU A 376 -17.77 9.70 21.60
CA LEU A 376 -18.00 8.40 22.24
C LEU A 376 -17.53 7.22 21.38
N LEU A 377 -17.79 7.26 20.07
CA LEU A 377 -17.30 6.25 19.13
C LEU A 377 -15.77 6.24 19.08
N LEU A 378 -15.15 7.42 19.04
CA LEU A 378 -13.70 7.58 19.06
C LEU A 378 -13.09 7.05 20.37
N PHE A 379 -13.71 7.38 21.51
CA PHE A 379 -13.31 6.85 22.82
C PHE A 379 -13.37 5.33 22.85
N TYR A 380 -14.46 4.73 22.37
CA TYR A 380 -14.58 3.27 22.29
C TYR A 380 -13.50 2.64 21.40
N SER A 381 -13.25 3.23 20.23
CA SER A 381 -12.21 2.79 19.30
C SER A 381 -10.82 2.80 19.94
N ASN A 382 -10.49 3.90 20.64
CA ASN A 382 -9.23 4.05 21.36
C ASN A 382 -9.09 3.02 22.48
N VAL A 383 -10.15 2.72 23.24
CA VAL A 383 -10.13 1.69 24.29
C VAL A 383 -9.94 0.29 23.69
N LYS A 384 -10.64 -0.03 22.59
CA LYS A 384 -10.59 -1.37 21.96
C LYS A 384 -9.31 -1.65 21.21
N ARG A 385 -8.55 -0.62 20.80
CA ARG A 385 -7.19 -0.78 20.26
C ARG A 385 -6.25 -1.56 21.19
N TYR A 386 -6.50 -1.51 22.49
CA TYR A 386 -5.71 -2.18 23.53
C TYR A 386 -6.33 -3.52 24.00
N THR A 387 -7.41 -3.99 23.37
CA THR A 387 -8.06 -5.27 23.69
C THR A 387 -7.52 -6.39 22.80
N PRO A 388 -7.13 -7.57 23.34
CA PRO A 388 -6.70 -8.70 22.52
C PRO A 388 -7.76 -9.16 21.50
N ARG A 389 -7.39 -9.27 20.22
CA ARG A 389 -8.34 -9.64 19.14
C ARG A 389 -8.93 -11.04 19.33
N CYS A 390 -8.21 -11.96 19.94
CA CYS A 390 -8.71 -13.29 20.29
C CYS A 390 -9.96 -13.26 21.17
N ARG A 391 -10.05 -12.29 22.09
CA ARG A 391 -11.26 -12.07 22.91
C ARG A 391 -12.41 -11.48 22.11
N LEU A 392 -12.14 -10.64 21.11
CA LEU A 392 -13.16 -10.13 20.20
C LEU A 392 -13.71 -11.21 19.25
N LEU A 393 -12.87 -12.13 18.80
CA LEU A 393 -13.26 -13.27 17.95
C LEU A 393 -14.09 -14.32 18.69
N GLN A 394 -14.04 -14.34 20.04
CA GLN A 394 -14.91 -15.19 20.86
C GLN A 394 -16.36 -14.68 20.95
N ASN A 395 -16.68 -13.52 20.38
CA ASN A 395 -18.03 -12.95 20.35
C ASN A 395 -19.03 -13.91 19.65
N HIS A 396 -20.25 -13.98 20.21
CA HIS A 396 -21.33 -14.84 19.72
C HIS A 396 -21.69 -14.57 18.26
N LEU A 397 -21.69 -13.32 17.78
CA LEU A 397 -22.00 -12.99 16.37
C LEU A 397 -20.97 -13.59 15.39
N VAL A 398 -19.68 -13.62 15.77
CA VAL A 398 -18.61 -14.22 14.97
C VAL A 398 -18.79 -15.74 14.91
N LYS A 399 -19.11 -16.37 16.05
CA LYS A 399 -19.44 -17.80 16.13
C LYS A 399 -20.67 -18.15 15.29
N TYR A 400 -21.71 -17.31 15.31
CA TYR A 400 -22.91 -17.50 14.49
C TYR A 400 -22.63 -17.41 13.00
N LYS A 401 -21.85 -16.41 12.55
CA LYS A 401 -21.45 -16.32 11.13
C LYS A 401 -20.74 -17.60 10.69
N SER A 402 -19.81 -18.13 11.50
CA SER A 402 -19.13 -19.39 11.21
C SER A 402 -20.14 -20.55 11.12
N ALA A 403 -20.98 -20.72 12.14
CA ALA A 403 -21.94 -21.82 12.20
C ALA A 403 -22.96 -21.82 11.04
N PHE A 404 -23.49 -20.65 10.65
CA PHE A 404 -24.38 -20.55 9.50
C PHE A 404 -23.67 -20.76 8.17
N SER A 405 -22.42 -20.30 8.03
CA SER A 405 -21.61 -20.53 6.83
C SER A 405 -21.31 -22.02 6.63
N ASP A 406 -21.02 -22.74 7.71
CA ASP A 406 -20.81 -24.19 7.68
C ASP A 406 -22.07 -24.96 7.31
N LEU A 407 -23.26 -24.47 7.69
CA LEU A 407 -24.56 -25.08 7.33
C LEU A 407 -24.94 -24.90 5.85
N ILE A 408 -24.46 -23.83 5.19
CA ILE A 408 -24.76 -23.52 3.79
C ILE A 408 -23.81 -24.27 2.83
N ARG A 409 -22.61 -24.65 3.26
CA ARG A 409 -21.63 -25.33 2.39
C ARG A 409 -22.17 -26.68 1.89
N PRO A 410 -22.13 -26.95 0.57
CA PRO A 410 -22.53 -28.25 0.04
C PRO A 410 -21.59 -29.33 0.56
N ASN A 411 -22.15 -30.41 1.12
CA ASN A 411 -21.43 -31.57 1.63
C ASN A 411 -20.46 -32.13 0.57
N ASN A 412 -19.19 -31.75 0.65
CA ASN A 412 -18.09 -32.60 0.24
C ASN A 412 -17.66 -33.42 1.46
N GLU A 413 -17.47 -34.71 1.24
CA GLU A 413 -17.24 -35.73 2.25
C GLU A 413 -16.07 -35.39 3.19
N GLY A 414 -16.34 -35.52 4.49
CA GLY A 414 -15.39 -36.07 5.46
C GLY A 414 -14.26 -35.17 5.96
N GLU A 415 -14.57 -34.15 6.77
CA GLU A 415 -13.68 -33.79 7.87
C GLU A 415 -14.48 -33.64 9.16
N SER A 416 -14.21 -34.56 10.09
CA SER A 416 -14.67 -34.55 11.46
C SER A 416 -14.15 -33.30 12.17
N GLY A 417 -15.08 -32.49 12.67
CA GLY A 417 -14.76 -31.33 13.49
C GLY A 417 -14.07 -31.73 14.79
N GLU A 418 -12.77 -31.41 14.88
CA GLU A 418 -12.12 -31.20 16.17
C GLU A 418 -12.60 -29.86 16.72
N THR A 419 -13.58 -29.92 17.61
CA THR A 419 -13.86 -28.84 18.55
C THR A 419 -12.65 -28.73 19.47
N THR A 420 -11.81 -27.73 19.22
CA THR A 420 -10.74 -27.34 20.14
C THR A 420 -11.39 -26.78 21.40
N ASN A 421 -11.62 -27.66 22.37
CA ASN A 421 -11.78 -27.29 23.77
C ASN A 421 -10.48 -26.63 24.23
N SER A 422 -10.33 -25.33 23.96
CA SER A 422 -9.34 -24.52 24.66
C SER A 422 -9.84 -24.33 26.08
N THR A 423 -9.18 -25.02 27.00
CA THR A 423 -9.35 -24.91 28.44
C THR A 423 -9.14 -23.47 28.87
N ASP A 424 -10.22 -22.80 29.28
CA ASP A 424 -10.17 -21.55 30.06
C ASP A 424 -9.33 -21.80 31.33
N LYS A 425 -8.08 -21.31 31.32
CA LYS A 425 -7.35 -21.06 32.56
C LYS A 425 -8.09 -19.94 33.29
N LYS A 426 -8.82 -20.28 34.36
CA LYS A 426 -9.45 -19.30 35.27
C LYS A 426 -8.39 -18.30 35.77
N CYS A 427 -8.57 -16.98 35.54
CA CYS A 427 -7.75 -15.94 36.19
C CYS A 427 -7.93 -16.09 37.70
N ASN A 428 -6.82 -16.01 38.45
CA ASN A 428 -6.87 -15.82 39.89
C ASN A 428 -7.36 -14.39 40.18
N THR A 429 -8.58 -14.25 40.72
CA THR A 429 -9.25 -12.97 41.02
C THR A 429 -8.37 -11.99 41.81
N GLU A 430 -7.53 -12.52 42.70
CA GLU A 430 -6.61 -11.73 43.53
C GLU A 430 -5.41 -11.15 42.73
N SER A 431 -4.92 -11.86 41.72
CA SER A 431 -3.83 -11.37 40.85
C SER A 431 -4.34 -10.27 39.92
N CYS A 432 -5.52 -10.49 39.33
CA CYS A 432 -6.23 -9.54 38.48
C CYS A 432 -6.45 -8.18 39.22
N SER A 433 -6.85 -8.19 40.51
CA SER A 433 -7.06 -6.97 41.32
C SER A 433 -5.76 -6.26 41.73
N LYS A 434 -4.73 -6.99 42.19
CA LYS A 434 -3.42 -6.40 42.54
C LYS A 434 -2.73 -5.75 41.34
N TYR A 435 -2.90 -6.32 40.15
CA TYR A 435 -2.37 -5.76 38.91
C TYR A 435 -3.07 -4.43 38.56
N PHE A 436 -4.41 -4.38 38.66
CA PHE A 436 -5.19 -3.16 38.44
C PHE A 436 -4.77 -2.01 39.38
N ASP A 437 -4.60 -2.29 40.68
CA ASP A 437 -4.18 -1.28 41.67
C ASP A 437 -2.79 -0.68 41.35
N LYS A 438 -1.88 -1.47 40.78
CA LYS A 438 -0.56 -0.97 40.35
C LYS A 438 -0.66 -0.09 39.10
N MET A 439 -1.46 -0.48 38.11
CA MET A 439 -1.73 0.36 36.94
C MET A 439 -2.38 1.69 37.35
N LEU A 440 -3.31 1.64 38.31
CA LEU A 440 -3.97 2.83 38.81
C LEU A 440 -2.98 3.83 39.44
N LYS A 441 -2.01 3.35 40.24
CA LYS A 441 -0.97 4.21 40.81
C LYS A 441 -0.14 4.91 39.73
N ILE A 442 0.19 4.21 38.65
CA ILE A 442 0.91 4.79 37.51
C ILE A 442 0.10 5.92 36.87
N TYR A 443 -1.21 5.70 36.67
CA TYR A 443 -2.12 6.72 36.14
C TYR A 443 -2.21 7.96 37.05
N GLU A 444 -2.33 7.76 38.37
CA GLU A 444 -2.37 8.87 39.34
C GLU A 444 -1.07 9.69 39.36
N ASP A 445 0.07 9.03 39.24
CA ASP A 445 1.38 9.70 39.15
C ASP A 445 1.50 10.52 37.87
N LEU A 446 1.06 9.99 36.72
CA LEU A 446 1.04 10.72 35.45
C LEU A 446 0.12 11.96 35.53
N LYS A 447 -1.06 11.82 36.12
CA LYS A 447 -2.00 12.94 36.31
C LYS A 447 -1.43 14.01 37.27
N ARG A 448 -0.70 13.58 38.31
CA ARG A 448 0.00 14.50 39.22
C ARG A 448 1.10 15.27 38.49
N ASN A 449 1.86 14.60 37.61
CA ASN A 449 2.89 15.26 36.80
C ASN A 449 2.29 16.30 35.84
N LEU A 450 1.18 15.99 35.19
CA LEU A 450 0.46 16.94 34.33
C LEU A 450 -0.02 18.17 35.12
N SER A 451 -0.60 17.97 36.31
CA SER A 451 -1.05 19.07 37.16
C SER A 451 0.09 19.94 37.66
N ASN A 452 1.23 19.34 38.00
CA ASN A 452 2.44 20.07 38.40
C ASN A 452 3.00 20.91 37.23
N ALA A 453 3.01 20.37 36.01
CA ALA A 453 3.46 21.09 34.81
C ALA A 453 2.53 22.27 34.47
N GLN A 454 1.20 22.07 34.57
CA GLN A 454 0.22 23.15 34.40
C GLN A 454 0.40 24.28 35.43
N LEU A 455 0.66 23.92 36.69
CA LEU A 455 0.91 24.89 37.76
C LEU A 455 2.23 25.65 37.55
N ALA A 456 3.28 24.99 37.04
CA ALA A 456 4.53 25.64 36.68
C ALA A 456 4.36 26.65 35.52
N LEU A 457 3.59 26.29 34.49
CA LEU A 457 3.24 27.20 33.38
C LEU A 457 2.47 28.44 33.89
N GLU A 458 1.48 28.24 34.77
CA GLU A 458 0.73 29.36 35.36
C GLU A 458 1.62 30.28 36.21
N GLN A 459 2.58 29.72 36.95
CA GLN A 459 3.55 30.52 37.70
C GLN A 459 4.48 31.32 36.79
N ARG A 460 4.97 30.72 35.69
CA ARG A 460 5.83 31.39 34.70
C ARG A 460 5.09 32.50 33.96
N ARG A 461 3.82 32.28 33.56
CA ARG A 461 2.96 33.32 32.96
C ARG A 461 2.73 34.51 33.90
N LYS A 462 2.67 34.29 35.22
CA LYS A 462 2.52 35.37 36.22
C LYS A 462 3.81 36.19 36.44
N GLN A 463 4.98 35.69 36.03
CA GLN A 463 6.27 36.39 36.14
C GLN A 463 6.58 37.30 34.92
N GLN A 464 5.69 37.33 33.92
CA GLN A 464 5.84 38.12 32.70
C GLN A 464 5.48 39.59 32.97
N ASP A 465 6.43 40.34 33.53
CA ASP A 465 6.26 41.77 33.89
C ASP A 465 6.92 42.74 32.88
N ILE A 466 7.60 42.22 31.84
CA ILE A 466 8.38 43.01 30.86
C ILE A 466 7.81 42.81 29.46
N GLU A 467 7.17 43.84 28.89
CA GLU A 467 6.70 43.85 27.49
C GLU A 467 7.88 43.95 26.51
N ARG A 468 8.05 42.90 25.70
CA ARG A 468 9.10 42.79 24.66
C ARG A 468 9.11 43.99 23.71
N ASP A 469 7.93 44.44 23.28
CA ASP A 469 7.79 45.54 22.32
C ASP A 469 8.28 46.88 22.89
N VAL A 470 8.15 47.09 24.21
CA VAL A 470 8.67 48.27 24.90
C VAL A 470 10.20 48.28 24.93
N VAL A 471 10.83 47.11 25.13
CA VAL A 471 12.29 46.97 25.12
C VAL A 471 12.86 47.13 23.71
N MET A 472 12.21 46.57 22.70
CA MET A 472 12.63 46.71 21.30
C MET A 472 12.51 48.15 20.79
N ASN A 473 11.46 48.88 21.19
CA ASN A 473 11.33 50.31 20.90
C ASN A 473 12.46 51.12 21.59
N ALA A 474 12.80 50.80 22.83
CA ALA A 474 13.90 51.45 23.54
C ALA A 474 15.29 51.17 22.92
N ILE A 475 15.50 49.97 22.38
CA ILE A 475 16.72 49.62 21.63
C ILE A 475 16.78 50.38 20.30
N ALA A 476 15.65 50.50 19.58
CA ALA A 476 15.56 51.29 18.37
C ALA A 476 15.86 52.77 18.64
N ASP A 477 15.28 53.37 19.68
CA ASP A 477 15.53 54.76 20.09
C ASP A 477 17.00 54.99 20.50
N PHE A 478 17.60 54.01 21.20
CA PHE A 478 19.01 54.03 21.56
C PHE A 478 19.93 54.01 20.32
N LEU A 479 19.63 53.16 19.33
CA LEU A 479 20.39 53.10 18.08
C LEU A 479 20.26 54.38 17.25
N HIS A 480 19.09 55.02 17.21
CA HIS A 480 18.87 56.29 16.48
C HIS A 480 19.70 57.46 17.03
N SER A 481 20.10 57.41 18.30
CA SER A 481 20.78 58.53 18.98
C SER A 481 22.25 58.71 18.56
N ASN A 482 22.99 57.61 18.34
CA ASN A 482 24.38 57.62 17.86
C ASN A 482 24.77 56.23 17.30
N MET A 483 24.45 55.99 16.04
CA MET A 483 24.47 54.65 15.44
C MET A 483 25.79 53.89 15.64
N CYS A 484 26.95 54.50 15.39
CA CYS A 484 28.21 53.77 15.36
C CYS A 484 28.74 53.40 16.77
N GLN A 485 28.68 54.34 17.73
CA GLN A 485 29.12 54.08 19.11
C GLN A 485 28.12 53.20 19.87
N ASN A 486 26.81 53.42 19.69
CA ASN A 486 25.78 52.66 20.38
C ASN A 486 25.69 51.22 19.86
N GLN A 487 25.94 50.99 18.56
CA GLN A 487 26.04 49.64 17.99
C GLN A 487 27.25 48.87 18.56
N GLN A 488 28.41 49.51 18.71
CA GLN A 488 29.58 48.87 19.34
C GLN A 488 29.36 48.56 20.84
N ALA A 489 28.70 49.47 21.57
CA ALA A 489 28.32 49.24 22.97
C ALA A 489 27.33 48.07 23.09
N LEU A 490 26.31 48.02 22.21
CA LEU A 490 25.31 46.95 22.17
C LEU A 490 25.93 45.58 21.84
N LEU A 491 26.89 45.51 20.91
CA LEU A 491 27.62 44.28 20.57
C LEU A 491 28.46 43.77 21.75
N ARG A 492 29.14 44.66 22.49
CA ARG A 492 29.90 44.31 23.71
C ARG A 492 28.99 43.81 24.82
N SER A 493 27.89 44.51 25.08
CA SER A 493 26.89 44.13 26.08
C SER A 493 26.20 42.81 25.73
N ALA A 494 25.89 42.57 24.46
CA ALA A 494 25.33 41.32 23.97
C ALA A 494 26.27 40.14 24.17
N LEU A 495 27.56 40.28 23.84
CA LEU A 495 28.56 39.24 24.08
C LEU A 495 28.76 38.95 25.58
N SER A 496 28.85 40.00 26.41
CA SER A 496 28.92 39.87 27.86
C SER A 496 27.71 39.11 28.42
N ARG A 497 26.51 39.41 27.91
CA ARG A 497 25.26 38.74 28.29
C ARG A 497 25.25 37.27 27.89
N ILE A 498 25.60 36.94 26.65
CA ILE A 498 25.67 35.55 26.15
C ILE A 498 26.65 34.72 27.01
N ASN A 499 27.82 35.27 27.32
CA ASN A 499 28.81 34.59 28.16
C ASN A 499 28.38 34.44 29.62
N SER A 500 27.68 35.43 30.18
CA SER A 500 27.08 35.35 31.52
C SER A 500 25.96 34.30 31.57
N ALA A 501 25.09 34.27 30.56
CA ALA A 501 24.03 33.29 30.44
C ALA A 501 24.58 31.87 30.25
N TYR A 502 25.62 31.69 29.44
CA TYR A 502 26.29 30.40 29.29
C TYR A 502 26.92 29.89 30.60
N LYS A 503 27.58 30.75 31.37
CA LYS A 503 28.12 30.37 32.70
C LYS A 503 27.02 29.97 33.68
N THR A 504 25.89 30.67 33.65
CA THR A 504 24.70 30.36 34.45
C THR A 504 24.13 29.00 34.05
N PHE A 505 23.94 28.78 32.74
CA PHE A 505 23.51 27.51 32.17
C PHE A 505 24.42 26.33 32.56
N VAL A 506 25.74 26.48 32.50
CA VAL A 506 26.69 25.42 32.87
C VAL A 506 26.62 25.09 34.37
N ASN A 507 26.43 26.11 35.22
CA ASN A 507 26.23 25.90 36.65
C ASN A 507 24.90 25.20 36.91
N ASP A 508 23.81 25.62 36.28
CA ASP A 508 22.48 25.01 36.45
C ASP A 508 22.43 23.57 35.90
N LYS A 509 23.10 23.30 34.77
CA LYS A 509 23.26 21.95 34.20
C LYS A 509 23.96 21.00 35.18
N ARG A 510 24.95 21.48 35.95
CA ARG A 510 25.64 20.70 36.99
C ARG A 510 24.75 20.42 38.21
N HIS A 511 23.92 21.37 38.62
CA HIS A 511 23.00 21.18 39.77
C HIS A 511 21.77 20.33 39.40
N SER A 512 21.28 20.41 38.15
CA SER A 512 20.13 19.65 37.66
C SER A 512 20.45 18.18 37.35
N ALA A 513 21.70 17.85 37.00
CA ALA A 513 22.16 16.48 36.76
C ALA A 513 22.08 15.58 38.03
N ASP A 514 22.19 16.17 39.22
CA ASP A 514 22.05 15.45 40.50
C ASP A 514 20.59 15.18 40.90
N ASP A 515 19.62 15.90 40.31
CA ASP A 515 18.21 15.88 40.74
C ASP A 515 17.29 15.00 39.85
N GLY A 516 17.83 14.43 38.75
CA GLY A 516 17.19 13.39 37.92
C GLY A 516 15.85 13.75 37.25
N LYS A 517 15.39 15.01 37.35
CA LYS A 517 14.03 15.43 37.00
C LYS A 517 13.84 16.05 35.62
N ILE A 518 14.91 16.45 34.92
CA ILE A 518 14.82 17.20 33.66
C ILE A 518 15.80 16.63 32.63
N SER A 519 15.35 16.37 31.40
CA SER A 519 16.22 15.89 30.32
C SER A 519 17.24 16.98 29.94
N PRO A 520 18.56 16.70 29.99
CA PRO A 520 19.61 17.68 29.66
C PRO A 520 19.47 18.29 28.25
N LEU A 521 18.96 17.48 27.32
CA LEU A 521 18.70 17.88 25.93
C LEU A 521 17.73 19.06 25.83
N LYS A 522 16.61 19.00 26.55
CA LYS A 522 15.57 20.04 26.50
C LYS A 522 16.06 21.37 27.06
N TYR A 523 16.81 21.33 28.15
CA TYR A 523 17.40 22.51 28.76
C TYR A 523 18.40 23.20 27.80
N GLU A 524 19.18 22.41 27.06
CA GLU A 524 20.13 22.89 26.06
C GLU A 524 19.44 23.50 24.82
N ILE A 525 18.37 22.88 24.31
CA ILE A 525 17.57 23.43 23.21
C ILE A 525 16.97 24.78 23.60
N ASN A 526 16.44 24.91 24.81
CA ASN A 526 15.85 26.17 25.30
C ASN A 526 16.89 27.30 25.33
N PHE A 527 18.09 27.01 25.86
CA PHE A 527 19.19 27.97 25.89
C PHE A 527 19.61 28.40 24.48
N LEU A 528 19.83 27.45 23.56
CA LEU A 528 20.21 27.73 22.18
C LEU A 528 19.13 28.56 21.45
N HIS A 529 17.85 28.24 21.67
CA HIS A 529 16.73 28.98 21.09
C HIS A 529 16.68 30.43 21.60
N ALA A 530 16.90 30.65 22.89
CA ALA A 530 16.98 31.99 23.47
C ALA A 530 18.17 32.79 22.91
N VAL A 531 19.33 32.15 22.71
CA VAL A 531 20.53 32.80 22.12
C VAL A 531 20.32 33.18 20.66
N VAL A 532 19.72 32.30 19.84
CA VAL A 532 19.42 32.61 18.41
C VAL A 532 18.41 33.74 18.30
N ASN A 533 17.34 33.71 19.09
CA ASN A 533 16.33 34.77 19.07
C ASN A 533 16.94 36.10 19.52
N PHE A 534 17.74 36.09 20.60
CA PHE A 534 18.47 37.27 21.06
C PHE A 534 19.41 37.85 19.98
N ALA A 535 20.14 37.00 19.25
CA ALA A 535 21.01 37.42 18.16
C ALA A 535 20.24 37.96 16.94
N SER A 536 19.07 37.37 16.63
CA SER A 536 18.20 37.83 15.55
C SER A 536 17.60 39.21 15.83
N TYR A 537 17.21 39.48 17.08
CA TYR A 537 16.67 40.80 17.47
C TYR A 537 17.72 41.91 17.46
N LEU A 538 19.01 41.56 17.56
CA LEU A 538 20.13 42.49 17.49
C LEU A 538 20.78 42.55 16.08
N ASP A 539 20.21 41.84 15.09
CA ASP A 539 20.68 41.78 13.70
C ASP A 539 22.12 41.23 13.54
N ILE A 540 22.49 40.23 14.35
CA ILE A 540 23.85 39.62 14.38
C ILE A 540 23.82 38.16 13.88
N VAL A 541 22.88 37.84 12.98
CA VAL A 541 22.54 36.46 12.57
C VAL A 541 23.73 35.70 12.00
N ASP A 542 24.57 36.36 11.19
CA ASP A 542 25.74 35.74 10.56
C ASP A 542 26.78 35.19 11.57
N THR A 543 26.81 35.72 12.79
CA THR A 543 27.76 35.30 13.84
C THR A 543 27.30 34.08 14.64
N VAL A 544 26.01 33.71 14.54
CA VAL A 544 25.38 32.66 15.37
C VAL A 544 24.97 31.45 14.52
N GLN A 545 25.43 31.39 13.26
CA GLN A 545 25.09 30.33 12.31
C GLN A 545 25.36 28.91 12.84
N MET A 546 26.47 28.70 13.55
CA MET A 546 26.77 27.39 14.14
C MET A 546 25.80 26.99 15.26
N VAL A 547 25.43 27.95 16.10
CA VAL A 547 24.45 27.79 17.19
C VAL A 547 23.07 27.51 16.62
N GLU A 548 22.72 28.12 15.48
CA GLU A 548 21.47 27.86 14.76
C GLU A 548 21.42 26.44 14.17
N ILE A 549 22.49 25.99 13.50
CA ILE A 549 22.56 24.62 12.97
C ILE A 549 22.52 23.58 14.11
N LEU A 550 23.20 23.85 15.23
CA LEU A 550 23.16 22.99 16.42
C LEU A 550 21.73 22.94 17.01
N LYS A 551 21.07 24.09 17.14
CA LYS A 551 19.67 24.19 17.59
C LYS A 551 18.76 23.35 16.70
N GLU A 552 18.81 23.52 15.38
CA GLU A 552 17.98 22.77 14.43
C GLU A 552 18.23 21.26 14.53
N SER A 553 19.50 20.85 14.63
CA SER A 553 19.89 19.44 14.75
C SER A 553 19.35 18.79 16.03
N LEU A 554 19.42 19.50 17.18
CA LEU A 554 18.90 18.98 18.45
C LEU A 554 17.36 18.96 18.49
N ILE A 555 16.69 19.92 17.84
CA ILE A 555 15.22 19.91 17.68
C ILE A 555 14.79 18.71 16.84
N GLU A 556 15.48 18.41 15.73
CA GLU A 556 15.16 17.27 14.88
C GLU A 556 15.33 15.93 15.63
N ILE A 557 16.39 15.80 16.44
CA ILE A 557 16.59 14.64 17.32
C ILE A 557 15.50 14.53 18.40
N ASN A 558 15.07 15.65 18.98
CA ASN A 558 14.01 15.65 19.98
C ASN A 558 12.64 15.30 19.35
N ASN A 559 12.40 15.73 18.12
CA ASN A 559 11.18 15.43 17.38
C ASN A 559 11.07 13.94 17.00
N PHE A 560 12.19 13.23 16.85
CA PHE A 560 12.20 11.78 16.63
C PHE A 560 11.44 11.00 17.72
N ALA A 561 11.56 11.40 18.99
CA ALA A 561 10.78 10.78 20.07
C ALA A 561 9.26 10.98 19.90
N ASN A 562 8.87 12.15 19.40
CA ASN A 562 7.47 12.55 19.29
C ASN A 562 6.77 11.86 18.11
N THR A 563 7.48 11.72 16.98
CA THR A 563 6.92 11.06 15.79
C THR A 563 6.77 9.56 15.97
N PHE A 564 7.64 8.94 16.76
CA PHE A 564 7.60 7.50 17.03
C PHE A 564 6.51 7.06 18.01
N GLU A 565 5.94 7.97 18.79
CA GLU A 565 4.93 7.64 19.79
C GLU A 565 3.70 6.99 19.14
N ASP A 566 3.23 7.55 18.01
CA ASP A 566 2.11 7.00 17.25
C ASP A 566 2.46 5.62 16.65
N THR A 567 3.71 5.45 16.24
CA THR A 567 4.27 4.21 15.73
C THR A 567 4.29 3.11 16.81
N ILE A 568 4.66 3.45 18.05
CA ILE A 568 4.62 2.54 19.19
C ILE A 568 3.20 2.06 19.45
N LEU A 569 2.21 2.95 19.42
CA LEU A 569 0.81 2.58 19.62
C LEU A 569 0.29 1.68 18.50
N LYS A 570 0.74 1.86 17.25
CA LYS A 570 0.41 0.97 16.12
C LYS A 570 1.03 -0.42 16.34
N LEU A 571 2.31 -0.46 16.70
CA LEU A 571 3.01 -1.72 17.00
C LEU A 571 2.34 -2.47 18.16
N LEU A 572 2.01 -1.77 19.24
CA LEU A 572 1.32 -2.36 20.38
C LEU A 572 0.00 -3.00 19.98
N SER A 573 -0.81 -2.32 19.14
CA SER A 573 -2.08 -2.88 18.67
C SER A 573 -1.88 -4.18 17.87
N ILE A 574 -0.80 -4.29 17.08
CA ILE A 574 -0.48 -5.49 16.31
C ILE A 574 0.03 -6.63 17.20
N PHE A 575 0.86 -6.32 18.20
CA PHE A 575 1.31 -7.33 19.17
C PHE A 575 0.15 -7.90 20.00
N MET A 576 -0.91 -7.11 20.20
CA MET A 576 -2.17 -7.53 20.84
C MET A 576 -3.11 -8.32 19.89
N MET A 577 -2.83 -8.38 18.58
CA MET A 577 -3.63 -9.09 17.56
C MET A 577 -3.30 -10.60 17.43
N ASP A 578 -2.64 -11.22 18.42
CA ASP A 578 -2.40 -12.67 18.50
C ASP A 578 -1.27 -13.23 17.60
N HIS A 579 -0.26 -12.41 17.27
CA HIS A 579 0.97 -12.85 16.58
C HIS A 579 2.21 -13.00 17.50
N SER A 580 2.09 -12.75 18.80
CA SER A 580 3.24 -12.65 19.71
C SER A 580 3.88 -13.99 20.12
N ARG A 581 3.24 -15.15 19.85
CA ARG A 581 3.81 -16.46 20.23
C ARG A 581 4.96 -16.93 19.34
N ASN A 582 5.07 -16.44 18.10
CA ASN A 582 6.05 -16.93 17.12
C ASN A 582 7.12 -15.92 16.68
N ILE A 583 7.04 -14.66 17.10
CA ILE A 583 8.04 -13.64 16.75
C ILE A 583 9.24 -13.79 17.69
N SER A 584 10.36 -14.28 17.15
CA SER A 584 11.59 -14.55 17.90
C SER A 584 12.72 -13.58 17.53
N ASN A 585 12.78 -13.10 16.28
CA ASN A 585 13.83 -12.25 15.75
C ASN A 585 13.30 -11.09 14.87
N ILE A 586 14.13 -10.05 14.65
CA ILE A 586 13.82 -8.88 13.80
C ILE A 586 13.38 -9.29 12.38
N LYS A 587 13.97 -10.36 11.83
CA LYS A 587 13.61 -10.90 10.51
C LYS A 587 12.19 -11.50 10.46
N ASP A 588 11.69 -11.96 11.60
CA ASP A 588 10.31 -12.47 11.71
C ASP A 588 9.33 -11.30 11.68
N LEU A 589 9.67 -10.13 12.25
CA LEU A 589 8.85 -8.92 12.17
C LEU A 589 8.74 -8.36 10.75
N GLU A 590 9.82 -8.38 9.97
CA GLU A 590 9.83 -7.91 8.57
C GLU A 590 8.98 -8.79 7.63
N SER A 591 8.67 -10.02 8.04
CA SER A 591 7.84 -10.96 7.28
C SER A 591 6.33 -10.76 7.47
N VAL A 592 5.92 -10.00 8.49
CA VAL A 592 4.50 -9.73 8.79
C VAL A 592 4.01 -8.55 7.95
N PRO A 593 3.00 -8.75 7.08
CA PRO A 593 2.55 -7.71 6.15
C PRO A 593 1.99 -6.47 6.85
N GLU A 594 1.37 -6.58 8.04
CA GLU A 594 0.89 -5.42 8.81
C GLU A 594 2.02 -4.62 9.48
N ILE A 595 3.18 -5.25 9.77
CA ILE A 595 4.32 -4.62 10.48
C ILE A 595 5.28 -3.94 9.49
N LYS A 596 5.40 -4.48 8.27
CA LYS A 596 6.26 -3.94 7.22
C LYS A 596 6.09 -2.42 6.96
N PRO A 597 4.88 -1.86 6.77
CA PRO A 597 4.73 -0.42 6.55
C PRO A 597 5.18 0.42 7.77
N ILE A 598 5.07 -0.15 8.97
CA ILE A 598 5.51 0.51 10.19
C ILE A 598 7.04 0.50 10.30
N ILE A 599 7.70 -0.59 9.92
CA ILE A 599 9.17 -0.64 9.85
C ILE A 599 9.70 0.29 8.76
N GLU A 600 8.98 0.45 7.64
CA GLU A 600 9.30 1.45 6.61
C GLU A 600 9.16 2.89 7.14
N GLU A 601 8.11 3.18 7.92
CA GLU A 601 7.95 4.46 8.64
C GLU A 601 9.12 4.71 9.61
N VAL A 602 9.52 3.70 10.40
CA VAL A 602 10.72 3.75 11.27
C VAL A 602 11.99 4.07 10.48
N ASN A 603 12.23 3.37 9.36
CA ASN A 603 13.42 3.58 8.54
C ASN A 603 13.48 5.00 7.98
N SER A 604 12.35 5.55 7.52
CA SER A 604 12.29 6.93 7.01
C SER A 604 12.72 7.96 8.06
N HIS A 605 12.35 7.78 9.32
CA HIS A 605 12.78 8.67 10.41
C HIS A 605 14.29 8.61 10.66
N PHE A 606 14.89 7.41 10.63
CA PHE A 606 16.35 7.26 10.75
C PHE A 606 17.10 7.81 9.53
N GLU A 607 16.52 7.76 8.33
CA GLU A 607 17.07 8.42 7.14
C GLU A 607 17.09 9.96 7.29
N SER A 608 16.08 10.56 7.93
CA SER A 608 16.09 12.00 8.26
C SER A 608 17.23 12.33 9.21
N ILE A 609 17.38 11.55 10.30
CA ILE A 609 18.48 11.70 11.25
C ILE A 609 19.84 11.54 10.55
N GLU A 610 20.00 10.55 9.65
CA GLU A 610 21.24 10.38 8.87
C GLU A 610 21.55 11.63 8.03
N SER A 611 20.55 12.16 7.34
CA SER A 611 20.69 13.37 6.52
C SER A 611 21.10 14.58 7.35
N MET A 612 20.47 14.79 8.50
CA MET A 612 20.79 15.86 9.45
C MET A 612 22.21 15.72 10.00
N LEU A 613 22.60 14.53 10.47
CA LEU A 613 23.95 14.30 11.00
C LEU A 613 25.02 14.52 9.92
N ARG A 614 24.76 14.15 8.67
CA ARG A 614 25.67 14.40 7.53
C ARG A 614 25.81 15.88 7.21
N LYS A 615 24.70 16.63 7.23
CA LYS A 615 24.74 18.09 7.06
C LYS A 615 25.60 18.69 8.17
N MET A 616 25.34 18.33 9.43
CA MET A 616 26.07 18.82 10.58
C MET A 616 27.56 18.51 10.50
N GLN A 617 27.92 17.27 10.16
CA GLN A 617 29.30 16.85 9.93
C GLN A 617 29.97 17.68 8.82
N SER A 618 29.28 17.95 7.71
CA SER A 618 29.82 18.78 6.63
C SER A 618 30.06 20.25 7.05
N HIS A 619 29.17 20.80 7.88
CA HIS A 619 29.32 22.14 8.43
C HIS A 619 30.50 22.21 9.39
N LEU A 620 30.63 21.23 10.30
CA LEU A 620 31.77 21.11 11.22
C LEU A 620 33.10 21.01 10.45
N PHE A 621 33.16 20.22 9.37
CA PHE A 621 34.35 20.15 8.52
C PHE A 621 34.69 21.51 7.88
N ARG A 622 33.69 22.24 7.35
CA ARG A 622 33.91 23.60 6.79
C ARG A 622 34.38 24.61 7.85
N PHE A 623 33.79 24.59 9.04
CA PHE A 623 34.21 25.44 10.16
C PHE A 623 35.65 25.10 10.61
N SER A 624 36.05 23.83 10.54
CA SER A 624 37.43 23.41 10.83
C SER A 624 38.47 23.86 9.80
N GLU A 625 38.12 23.82 8.51
CA GLU A 625 39.02 24.21 7.42
C GLU A 625 39.30 25.72 7.42
N THR A 626 38.33 26.52 7.84
CA THR A 626 38.44 27.98 7.84
C THR A 626 39.29 28.52 8.99
N ARG A 627 39.47 27.80 10.11
CA ARG A 627 40.20 28.31 11.30
C ARG A 627 40.93 27.22 12.10
N GLN A 628 42.17 26.88 11.67
CA GLN A 628 43.02 25.83 12.26
C GLN A 628 43.65 26.16 13.64
N HIS A 629 43.43 27.34 14.21
CA HIS A 629 44.15 27.83 15.40
C HIS A 629 43.48 27.53 16.75
N TYR A 630 42.34 26.82 16.79
CA TYR A 630 41.61 26.53 18.03
C TYR A 630 41.89 25.12 18.57
N GLY A 631 42.33 25.02 19.83
CA GLY A 631 42.70 23.75 20.46
C GLY A 631 41.53 22.79 20.71
N SER A 632 40.31 23.30 20.90
CA SER A 632 39.07 22.55 21.15
C SER A 632 38.55 21.81 19.89
N ILE A 633 38.90 22.28 18.69
CA ILE A 633 38.41 21.73 17.42
C ILE A 633 38.91 20.31 17.16
N ASN A 634 40.14 19.99 17.59
CA ASN A 634 40.74 18.67 17.34
C ASN A 634 40.05 17.56 18.14
N CYS A 635 39.53 17.85 19.34
CA CYS A 635 38.81 16.88 20.16
C CYS A 635 37.41 16.59 19.60
N ILE A 636 36.70 17.62 19.12
CA ILE A 636 35.37 17.49 18.50
C ILE A 636 35.47 16.78 17.15
N MET A 637 36.50 17.08 16.36
CA MET A 637 36.72 16.41 15.08
C MET A 637 37.07 14.93 15.27
N ALA A 638 37.66 14.55 16.41
CA ALA A 638 37.90 13.15 16.74
C ALA A 638 36.61 12.37 17.05
N SER A 639 35.61 12.98 17.71
CA SER A 639 34.31 12.35 17.97
C SER A 639 33.41 12.30 16.73
N TRP A 640 33.51 13.29 15.83
CA TRP A 640 32.73 13.36 14.59
C TRP A 640 33.37 12.65 13.38
N ASN A 641 34.58 12.10 13.51
CA ASN A 641 35.25 11.30 12.48
C ASN A 641 34.75 9.85 12.47
N ILE A 642 33.44 9.69 12.32
CA ILE A 642 32.75 8.40 12.27
C ILE A 642 31.98 8.23 10.96
N ASN A 643 31.74 6.96 10.59
CA ASN A 643 30.83 6.63 9.49
C ASN A 643 29.39 6.77 9.97
N ILE A 644 28.75 7.91 9.66
CA ILE A 644 27.38 8.23 10.09
C ILE A 644 26.39 7.14 9.65
N VAL A 645 26.57 6.52 8.48
CA VAL A 645 25.67 5.47 7.98
C VAL A 645 25.69 4.25 8.88
N GLU A 646 26.89 3.77 9.21
CA GLU A 646 27.06 2.59 10.04
C GLU A 646 26.62 2.87 11.48
N TYR A 647 26.88 4.09 11.97
CA TYR A 647 26.44 4.53 13.29
C TYR A 647 24.91 4.57 13.42
N VAL A 648 24.24 5.28 12.51
CA VAL A 648 22.76 5.39 12.50
C VAL A 648 22.11 4.01 12.32
N LYS A 649 22.67 3.17 11.45
CA LYS A 649 22.20 1.79 11.26
C LYS A 649 22.33 0.95 12.54
N SER A 650 23.45 1.07 13.25
CA SER A 650 23.64 0.38 14.53
C SER A 650 22.64 0.85 15.59
N CYS A 651 22.42 2.15 15.72
CA CYS A 651 21.43 2.71 16.65
C CYS A 651 20.01 2.21 16.32
N ARG A 652 19.64 2.16 15.04
CA ARG A 652 18.36 1.63 14.58
C ARG A 652 18.20 0.16 14.97
N ASP A 653 19.17 -0.68 14.65
CA ASP A 653 19.09 -2.13 14.88
C ASP A 653 19.00 -2.44 16.39
N GLU A 654 19.75 -1.69 17.21
CA GLU A 654 19.67 -1.77 18.67
C GLU A 654 18.30 -1.34 19.20
N MET A 655 17.76 -0.23 18.71
CA MET A 655 16.45 0.28 19.13
C MET A 655 15.32 -0.69 18.77
N ILE A 656 15.30 -1.21 17.54
CA ILE A 656 14.28 -2.18 17.10
C ILE A 656 14.36 -3.45 17.96
N SER A 657 15.58 -3.92 18.27
CA SER A 657 15.76 -5.09 19.14
C SER A 657 15.20 -4.84 20.55
N LYS A 658 15.58 -3.72 21.19
CA LYS A 658 15.10 -3.35 22.54
C LYS A 658 13.58 -3.14 22.56
N LEU A 659 13.02 -2.47 21.55
CA LEU A 659 11.58 -2.22 21.44
C LEU A 659 10.81 -3.53 21.28
N THR A 660 11.31 -4.46 20.47
CA THR A 660 10.68 -5.77 20.25
C THR A 660 10.67 -6.61 21.53
N SER A 661 11.77 -6.62 22.29
CA SER A 661 11.82 -7.34 23.57
C SER A 661 10.86 -6.76 24.60
N GLU A 662 10.79 -5.43 24.71
CA GLU A 662 9.90 -4.76 25.66
C GLU A 662 8.42 -4.90 25.28
N LEU A 663 8.06 -4.83 24.00
CA LEU A 663 6.68 -5.09 23.53
C LEU A 663 6.24 -6.53 23.80
N LYS A 664 7.12 -7.50 23.61
CA LYS A 664 6.85 -8.92 23.91
C LYS A 664 6.64 -9.14 25.41
N ARG A 665 7.53 -8.59 26.23
CA ARG A 665 7.45 -8.65 27.70
C ARG A 665 6.15 -8.00 28.21
N SER A 666 5.86 -6.79 27.73
CA SER A 666 4.69 -6.01 28.10
C SER A 666 3.36 -6.67 27.71
N SER A 667 3.28 -7.28 26.51
CA SER A 667 2.08 -8.00 26.06
C SER A 667 1.85 -9.30 26.82
N LEU A 668 2.91 -10.05 27.14
CA LEU A 668 2.83 -11.25 27.98
C LEU A 668 2.38 -10.93 29.39
N SER A 669 2.94 -9.90 30.02
CA SER A 669 2.54 -9.48 31.36
C SER A 669 1.05 -9.11 31.44
N LEU A 670 0.54 -8.37 30.45
CA LEU A 670 -0.87 -7.98 30.38
C LEU A 670 -1.80 -9.20 30.24
N LEU A 671 -1.38 -10.25 29.52
CA LEU A 671 -2.16 -11.48 29.34
C LEU A 671 -2.09 -12.41 30.57
N ASP A 672 -0.91 -12.55 31.18
CA ASP A 672 -0.65 -13.45 32.30
C ASP A 672 -0.96 -12.81 33.68
N HIS A 673 -1.33 -11.53 33.71
CA HIS A 673 -1.60 -10.74 34.93
C HIS A 673 -0.41 -10.74 35.89
N ASP A 674 0.80 -10.57 35.35
CA ASP A 674 2.04 -10.65 36.11
C ASP A 674 2.20 -9.42 37.00
N THR A 675 2.05 -9.61 38.31
CA THR A 675 2.18 -8.51 39.26
C THR A 675 3.62 -8.01 39.42
N GLU A 676 4.65 -8.73 38.99
CA GLU A 676 6.04 -8.26 39.09
C GLU A 676 6.39 -7.25 38.00
N ASP A 677 5.72 -7.32 36.85
CA ASP A 677 6.10 -6.58 35.64
C ASP A 677 4.92 -5.84 34.99
N VAL A 678 4.39 -4.82 35.66
CA VAL A 678 3.16 -4.14 35.21
C VAL A 678 3.37 -3.38 33.90
N PHE A 679 2.40 -3.51 32.98
CA PHE A 679 2.37 -2.76 31.72
C PHE A 679 2.51 -1.24 31.95
N ASP A 680 3.63 -0.69 31.49
CA ASP A 680 3.94 0.73 31.60
C ASP A 680 4.41 1.28 30.24
N LEU A 681 3.59 2.14 29.63
CA LEU A 681 3.93 2.86 28.40
C LEU A 681 5.26 3.63 28.49
N ARG A 682 5.66 4.06 29.71
CA ARG A 682 6.93 4.76 29.93
C ARG A 682 8.14 3.88 29.65
N SER A 683 8.04 2.56 29.81
CA SER A 683 9.13 1.62 29.51
C SER A 683 9.45 1.60 28.00
N LEU A 684 8.42 1.64 27.15
CA LEU A 684 8.56 1.71 25.69
C LEU A 684 9.14 3.07 25.26
N LEU A 685 8.67 4.17 25.87
CA LEU A 685 9.23 5.51 25.64
C LEU A 685 10.67 5.64 26.13
N TYR A 686 11.06 4.88 27.17
CA TYR A 686 12.43 4.88 27.69
C TYR A 686 13.44 4.33 26.67
N VAL A 687 13.09 3.28 25.91
CA VAL A 687 13.96 2.74 24.84
C VAL A 687 14.34 3.82 23.82
N MET A 688 13.39 4.71 23.48
CA MET A 688 13.66 5.82 22.57
C MET A 688 14.50 6.91 23.23
N LYS A 689 14.17 7.28 24.47
CA LYS A 689 14.92 8.27 25.24
C LYS A 689 16.37 7.82 25.49
N ASP A 690 16.60 6.53 25.68
CA ASP A 690 17.92 5.90 25.79
C ASP A 690 18.69 6.02 24.47
N THR A 691 18.05 5.72 23.34
CA THR A 691 18.66 5.84 22.00
C THR A 691 19.03 7.30 21.67
N ILE A 692 18.12 8.26 21.96
CA ILE A 692 18.38 9.69 21.81
C ILE A 692 19.50 10.16 22.75
N GLY A 693 19.50 9.69 24.01
CA GLY A 693 20.56 9.96 24.98
C GLY A 693 21.92 9.44 24.52
N GLY A 694 21.96 8.27 23.89
CA GLY A 694 23.15 7.70 23.26
C GLY A 694 23.68 8.57 22.11
N ILE A 695 22.80 9.03 21.22
CA ILE A 695 23.17 9.95 20.12
C ILE A 695 23.68 11.29 20.65
N TYR A 696 23.00 11.86 21.65
CA TYR A 696 23.39 13.15 22.24
C TYR A 696 24.75 13.05 22.96
N SER A 697 24.95 12.03 23.81
CA SER A 697 26.17 11.86 24.59
C SER A 697 27.41 11.57 23.75
N SER A 698 27.24 10.86 22.62
CA SER A 698 28.34 10.50 21.71
C SER A 698 28.75 11.63 20.77
N LEU A 699 27.81 12.45 20.29
CA LEU A 699 28.07 13.43 19.22
C LEU A 699 27.88 14.89 19.65
N PHE A 700 26.91 15.20 20.50
CA PHE A 700 26.49 16.59 20.74
C PHE A 700 26.99 17.19 22.06
N ALA A 701 27.35 16.36 23.05
CA ALA A 701 27.70 16.81 24.39
C ALA A 701 28.79 17.91 24.45
N ASP A 702 29.79 17.83 23.57
CA ASP A 702 30.94 18.76 23.53
C ASP A 702 30.77 19.90 22.52
N LEU A 703 29.63 19.99 21.82
CA LEU A 703 29.46 20.91 20.70
C LEU A 703 28.98 22.32 21.11
N LEU A 704 28.19 22.40 22.19
CA LEU A 704 27.71 23.67 22.74
C LEU A 704 28.86 24.61 23.18
N PRO A 705 29.86 24.16 23.96
CA PRO A 705 31.00 25.00 24.34
C PRO A 705 31.72 25.59 23.12
N PHE A 706 31.92 24.78 22.08
CA PHE A 706 32.58 25.21 20.85
C PHE A 706 31.75 26.21 20.05
N ALA A 707 30.43 26.04 19.99
CA ALA A 707 29.54 26.99 19.32
C ALA A 707 29.55 28.38 20.02
N ILE A 708 29.67 28.42 21.36
CA ILE A 708 29.76 29.69 22.11
C ILE A 708 31.14 30.35 21.93
N GLU A 709 32.24 29.57 21.97
CA GLU A 709 33.59 30.06 21.64
C GLU A 709 33.65 30.68 20.24
N PHE A 710 32.93 30.09 19.28
CA PHE A 710 32.83 30.58 17.91
C PHE A 710 32.12 31.95 17.84
N VAL A 711 31.00 32.11 18.53
CA VAL A 711 30.27 33.39 18.63
C VAL A 711 31.13 34.48 19.27
N GLU A 712 31.87 34.15 20.34
CA GLU A 712 32.78 35.08 21.01
C GLU A 712 33.87 35.60 20.06
N TYR A 713 34.41 34.72 19.23
CA TYR A 713 35.45 35.06 18.28
C TYR A 713 34.95 35.93 17.11
N ASP A 714 33.78 35.63 16.54
CA ASP A 714 33.23 36.40 15.42
C ASP A 714 32.77 37.80 15.85
N ILE A 715 32.12 37.94 17.01
CA ILE A 715 31.76 39.25 17.56
C ILE A 715 33.01 40.07 17.89
N SER A 716 34.06 39.44 18.44
CA SER A 716 35.34 40.12 18.73
C SER A 716 36.02 40.65 17.46
N ASN A 717 35.92 39.94 16.33
CA ASN A 717 36.46 40.41 15.05
C ASN A 717 35.65 41.54 14.41
N MET A 718 34.32 41.50 14.51
CA MET A 718 33.46 42.61 14.06
C MET A 718 33.81 43.90 14.82
N MET A 719 34.08 43.78 16.12
CA MET A 719 34.56 44.89 16.94
C MET A 719 35.96 45.39 16.55
N ALA A 720 36.86 44.50 16.10
CA ALA A 720 38.21 44.86 15.65
C ALA A 720 38.23 45.51 14.26
N ALA A 721 37.25 45.24 13.40
CA ALA A 721 37.14 45.82 12.06
C ALA A 721 36.61 47.28 12.04
N THR A 722 36.09 47.77 13.16
CA THR A 722 35.43 49.09 13.28
C THR A 722 36.27 50.14 14.00
N VAL A 723 37.61 50.02 13.96
CA VAL A 723 38.56 50.91 14.66
C VAL A 723 38.70 52.26 13.95
N ASP A 724 38.31 53.35 14.63
CA ASP A 724 38.99 54.66 14.56
C ASP A 724 38.73 55.60 15.78
N SER A 725 38.10 55.15 16.88
CA SER A 725 37.99 55.98 18.10
C SER A 725 37.85 55.16 19.40
N PRO A 726 38.53 55.53 20.51
CA PRO A 726 38.38 54.86 21.81
C PRO A 726 37.01 55.18 22.45
N LEU A 727 36.26 54.13 22.79
CA LEU A 727 35.04 54.18 23.60
C LEU A 727 35.38 54.47 25.07
N ASP A 728 35.43 55.76 25.45
CA ASP A 728 35.64 56.20 26.85
C ASP A 728 34.34 56.61 27.57
N ASP A 729 33.16 56.39 26.99
CA ASP A 729 31.88 56.80 27.60
C ASP A 729 31.21 55.65 28.40
N THR A 730 31.49 55.62 29.70
CA THR A 730 30.94 54.61 30.65
C THR A 730 29.41 54.63 30.75
N SER A 731 28.77 55.74 30.39
CA SER A 731 27.30 55.91 30.47
C SER A 731 26.54 55.15 29.37
N CYS A 732 27.11 55.12 28.16
CA CYS A 732 26.57 54.41 27.00
C CYS A 732 26.58 52.89 27.22
N THR A 733 27.69 52.36 27.77
CA THR A 733 27.85 50.92 28.04
C THR A 733 26.86 50.43 29.12
N GLN A 734 26.63 51.21 30.19
CA GLN A 734 25.66 50.87 31.24
C GLN A 734 24.20 50.83 30.72
N THR A 735 23.87 51.72 29.78
CA THR A 735 22.53 51.76 29.18
C THR A 735 22.33 50.57 28.24
N ALA A 736 23.35 50.22 27.45
CA ALA A 736 23.35 49.04 26.59
C ALA A 736 23.25 47.73 27.40
N ASP A 737 23.99 47.61 28.51
CA ASP A 737 23.91 46.45 29.42
C ASP A 737 22.49 46.27 29.97
N GLY A 738 21.86 47.36 30.45
CA GLY A 738 20.49 47.31 30.98
C GLY A 738 19.42 46.96 29.93
N LEU A 739 19.62 47.34 28.66
CA LEU A 739 18.72 46.96 27.56
C LEU A 739 18.90 45.50 27.13
N CYS A 740 20.16 45.04 27.00
CA CYS A 740 20.47 43.65 26.70
C CYS A 740 19.99 42.68 27.79
N ASP A 741 20.13 43.04 29.06
CA ASP A 741 19.61 42.24 30.18
C ASP A 741 18.08 42.13 30.13
N LYS A 742 17.36 43.24 29.94
CA LYS A 742 15.89 43.23 29.83
C LYS A 742 15.40 42.44 28.61
N LEU A 743 16.07 42.59 27.47
CA LEU A 743 15.73 41.86 26.24
C LEU A 743 15.92 40.35 26.42
N TYR A 744 17.08 39.94 26.95
CA TYR A 744 17.38 38.52 27.16
C TYR A 744 16.42 37.88 28.17
N MET A 745 16.10 38.56 29.28
CA MET A 745 15.14 38.04 30.28
C MET A 745 13.73 37.89 29.70
N SER A 746 13.28 38.80 28.82
CA SER A 746 12.00 38.70 28.14
C SER A 746 11.94 37.48 27.19
N ILE A 747 13.01 37.24 26.42
CA ILE A 747 13.12 36.10 25.49
C ILE A 747 13.19 34.76 26.23
N GLU A 748 13.96 34.69 27.32
CA GLU A 748 14.07 33.46 28.14
C GLU A 748 12.73 33.07 28.76
N GLN A 749 11.93 34.05 29.20
CA GLN A 749 10.58 33.82 29.71
C GLN A 749 9.61 33.35 28.60
N GLU A 750 9.60 34.02 27.44
CA GLU A 750 8.71 33.67 26.32
C GLU A 750 8.99 32.27 25.78
N THR A 751 10.28 31.94 25.57
CA THR A 751 10.70 30.61 25.13
C THR A 751 10.37 29.55 26.18
N GLY A 752 10.55 29.84 27.48
CA GLY A 752 10.17 28.94 28.56
C GLY A 752 8.67 28.60 28.57
N VAL A 753 7.79 29.59 28.34
CA VAL A 753 6.33 29.39 28.27
C VAL A 753 5.95 28.46 27.12
N GLN A 754 6.50 28.68 25.92
CA GLN A 754 6.24 27.85 24.74
C GLN A 754 6.62 26.38 24.96
N TRP A 755 7.78 26.14 25.59
CA TRP A 755 8.25 24.77 25.87
C TRP A 755 7.47 24.06 26.98
N ASP A 756 6.96 24.79 27.96
CA ASP A 756 6.08 24.25 29.00
C ASP A 756 4.71 23.88 28.42
N GLU A 757 4.18 24.68 27.46
CA GLU A 757 2.95 24.36 26.73
C GLU A 757 3.08 23.06 25.90
N ILE A 758 4.21 22.89 25.19
CA ILE A 758 4.49 21.67 24.43
C ILE A 758 4.56 20.44 25.37
N ASP A 759 5.19 20.56 26.55
CA ASP A 759 5.25 19.46 27.53
C ASP A 759 3.88 19.08 28.05
N ILE A 760 3.02 20.06 28.32
CA ILE A 760 1.66 19.81 28.79
C ILE A 760 0.87 19.05 27.73
N ILE A 761 0.99 19.41 26.45
CA ILE A 761 0.33 18.70 25.34
C ILE A 761 0.78 17.23 25.30
N GLN A 762 2.08 16.98 25.41
CA GLN A 762 2.64 15.63 25.38
C GLN A 762 2.24 14.80 26.61
N LEU A 763 2.37 15.37 27.82
CA LEU A 763 1.94 14.71 29.05
C LEU A 763 0.44 14.40 29.04
N ASN A 764 -0.38 15.31 28.50
CA ASN A 764 -1.81 15.10 28.38
C ASN A 764 -2.14 13.94 27.43
N LYS A 765 -1.44 13.84 26.30
CA LYS A 765 -1.58 12.72 25.37
C LYS A 765 -1.25 11.37 26.05
N ILE A 766 -0.12 11.29 26.75
CA ILE A 766 0.29 10.08 27.49
C ILE A 766 -0.74 9.70 28.55
N VAL A 767 -1.30 10.69 29.27
CA VAL A 767 -2.34 10.47 30.27
C VAL A 767 -3.62 9.89 29.65
N GLU A 768 -4.06 10.39 28.50
CA GLU A 768 -5.25 9.89 27.80
C GLU A 768 -5.05 8.49 27.18
N ASP A 769 -3.86 8.20 26.65
CA ASP A 769 -3.52 6.87 26.15
C ASP A 769 -3.49 5.85 27.28
N TYR A 770 -2.84 6.19 28.40
CA TYR A 770 -2.80 5.32 29.58
C TYR A 770 -4.19 5.13 30.20
N ARG A 771 -5.04 6.17 30.19
CA ARG A 771 -6.46 6.07 30.57
C ARG A 771 -7.21 5.06 29.70
N SER A 772 -6.98 5.08 28.39
CA SER A 772 -7.62 4.15 27.44
C SER A 772 -7.20 2.70 27.69
N ILE A 773 -5.91 2.47 27.99
CA ILE A 773 -5.39 1.15 28.37
C ILE A 773 -5.99 0.65 29.68
N LEU A 774 -6.02 1.50 30.71
CA LEU A 774 -6.59 1.18 32.01
C LEU A 774 -8.08 0.86 31.91
N THR A 775 -8.82 1.62 31.09
CA THR A 775 -10.24 1.39 30.79
C THR A 775 -10.44 0.08 30.02
N SER A 776 -9.57 -0.24 29.07
CA SER A 776 -9.62 -1.50 28.30
C SER A 776 -9.48 -2.72 29.20
N PHE A 777 -8.47 -2.68 30.08
CA PHE A 777 -8.25 -3.73 31.07
C PHE A 777 -9.41 -3.87 32.05
N TYR A 778 -9.98 -2.74 32.51
CA TYR A 778 -11.16 -2.75 33.36
C TYR A 778 -12.38 -3.36 32.67
N TRP A 779 -12.70 -2.95 31.43
CA TRP A 779 -13.83 -3.51 30.66
C TRP A 779 -13.69 -5.00 30.35
N LEU A 780 -12.46 -5.51 30.20
CA LEU A 780 -12.17 -6.94 30.02
C LEU A 780 -12.46 -7.77 31.28
N ASN A 781 -12.23 -7.19 32.46
CA ASN A 781 -12.28 -7.87 33.75
C ASN A 781 -13.37 -7.31 34.68
N GLU A 782 -14.38 -6.65 34.12
CA GLU A 782 -15.40 -5.91 34.86
C GLU A 782 -16.18 -6.79 35.84
N GLU A 783 -16.43 -8.07 35.48
CA GLU A 783 -17.06 -9.08 36.34
C GLU A 783 -16.27 -9.36 37.63
N TYR A 784 -14.94 -9.19 37.60
CA TYR A 784 -14.03 -9.49 38.71
C TYR A 784 -13.65 -8.26 39.53
N LEU A 785 -13.70 -7.05 38.93
CA LEU A 785 -13.26 -5.78 39.54
C LEU A 785 -14.42 -4.93 40.10
N HIS A 786 -15.65 -5.46 40.10
CA HIS A 786 -16.83 -4.78 40.64
C HIS A 786 -16.63 -4.36 42.11
N GLY A 787 -16.65 -3.04 42.35
CA GLY A 787 -16.58 -2.42 43.68
C GLY A 787 -15.36 -1.54 43.95
N GLN A 788 -14.26 -1.65 43.18
CA GLN A 788 -13.05 -0.83 43.41
C GLN A 788 -13.21 0.63 42.92
N ILE A 789 -13.94 0.86 41.82
CA ILE A 789 -14.12 2.20 41.23
C ILE A 789 -15.02 3.11 42.08
N ALA A 790 -15.97 2.54 42.85
CA ALA A 790 -16.91 3.33 43.66
C ALA A 790 -16.22 4.18 44.75
N ASN A 791 -14.99 3.84 45.14
CA ASN A 791 -14.25 4.51 46.21
C ASN A 791 -13.17 5.49 45.70
N SER A 792 -12.93 5.55 44.39
CA SER A 792 -11.83 6.29 43.80
C SER A 792 -12.38 7.35 42.85
N LYS A 793 -12.00 8.62 43.03
CA LYS A 793 -12.40 9.76 42.16
C LYS A 793 -11.73 9.67 40.76
N ILE A 794 -11.90 8.57 40.06
CA ILE A 794 -11.25 8.28 38.78
C ILE A 794 -12.24 8.49 37.64
N ASP A 795 -11.75 9.10 36.56
CA ASP A 795 -12.49 9.40 35.33
C ASP A 795 -12.61 8.17 34.40
N ILE A 796 -13.00 7.01 34.94
CA ILE A 796 -13.21 5.76 34.19
C ILE A 796 -14.68 5.35 34.33
N SER A 797 -15.37 5.22 33.19
CA SER A 797 -16.76 4.78 33.13
C SER A 797 -16.87 3.25 33.05
N SER A 798 -17.91 2.70 33.68
CA SER A 798 -18.27 1.30 33.50
C SER A 798 -18.68 1.04 32.06
N LYS A 799 -18.46 -0.17 31.54
CA LYS A 799 -18.82 -0.50 30.15
C LYS A 799 -20.33 -0.34 29.95
N LYS A 800 -21.11 -0.71 30.98
CA LYS A 800 -22.57 -0.59 31.00
C LYS A 800 -23.03 0.87 30.94
N ASP A 801 -22.44 1.76 31.72
CA ASP A 801 -22.79 3.18 31.72
C ASP A 801 -22.39 3.85 30.40
N PHE A 802 -21.24 3.49 29.84
CA PHE A 802 -20.81 3.94 28.51
C PHE A 802 -21.82 3.53 27.42
N LEU A 803 -22.20 2.25 27.37
CA LEU A 803 -23.17 1.75 26.39
C LEU A 803 -24.55 2.40 26.57
N SER A 804 -24.97 2.64 27.82
CA SER A 804 -26.22 3.37 28.09
C SER A 804 -26.14 4.81 27.58
N ASN A 805 -25.02 5.49 27.75
CA ASN A 805 -24.83 6.86 27.25
C ASN A 805 -24.87 6.90 25.72
N LEU A 806 -24.12 6.00 25.05
CA LEU A 806 -24.13 5.87 23.60
C LEU A 806 -25.55 5.57 23.07
N HIS A 807 -26.29 4.69 23.75
CA HIS A 807 -27.68 4.39 23.39
C HIS A 807 -28.58 5.63 23.49
N ASN A 808 -28.48 6.40 24.58
CA ASN A 808 -29.27 7.62 24.76
C ASN A 808 -28.98 8.65 23.66
N ILE A 809 -27.71 8.91 23.34
CA ILE A 809 -27.33 9.86 22.29
C ILE A 809 -27.76 9.36 20.91
N SER A 810 -27.63 8.06 20.64
CA SER A 810 -28.11 7.45 19.40
C SER A 810 -29.63 7.61 19.23
N GLN A 811 -30.41 7.45 20.31
CA GLN A 811 -31.85 7.69 20.29
C GLN A 811 -32.18 9.17 20.04
N VAL A 812 -31.47 10.10 20.67
CA VAL A 812 -31.64 11.54 20.46
C VAL A 812 -31.34 11.91 19.00
N LEU A 813 -30.27 11.35 18.41
CA LEU A 813 -29.96 11.54 16.98
C LEU A 813 -31.05 10.98 16.07
N THR A 814 -31.60 9.80 16.39
CA THR A 814 -32.72 9.21 15.60
C THR A 814 -33.99 10.07 15.70
N MET A 815 -34.27 10.62 16.88
CA MET A 815 -35.37 11.55 17.08
C MET A 815 -35.20 12.81 16.22
N TRP A 816 -34.04 13.48 16.28
CA TRP A 816 -33.76 14.67 15.48
C TRP A 816 -33.72 14.39 13.98
N LYS A 817 -33.20 13.23 13.56
CA LYS A 817 -33.29 12.73 12.17
C LYS A 817 -34.74 12.65 11.70
N SER A 818 -35.64 12.04 12.50
CA SER A 818 -37.06 11.96 12.17
C SER A 818 -37.72 13.35 12.07
N THR A 819 -37.41 14.25 13.01
CA THR A 819 -37.90 15.63 12.99
C THR A 819 -37.43 16.37 11.74
N MET A 820 -36.17 16.22 11.35
CA MET A 820 -35.61 16.85 10.15
C MET A 820 -36.27 16.33 8.86
N MET A 821 -36.52 15.01 8.75
CA MET A 821 -37.25 14.44 7.60
C MET A 821 -38.68 14.99 7.50
N LYS A 822 -39.36 15.21 8.64
CA LYS A 822 -40.68 15.85 8.67
C LYS A 822 -40.61 17.30 8.19
N ILE A 823 -39.67 18.11 8.72
CA ILE A 823 -39.51 19.51 8.31
C ILE A 823 -39.19 19.61 6.82
N GLN A 824 -38.32 18.75 6.28
CA GLN A 824 -38.01 18.73 4.85
C GLN A 824 -39.24 18.37 4.01
N SER A 825 -40.04 17.39 4.41
CA SER A 825 -41.25 17.01 3.67
C SER A 825 -42.24 18.17 3.57
N GLU A 826 -42.35 19.01 4.61
CA GLU A 826 -43.17 20.21 4.57
C GLU A 826 -42.57 21.31 3.71
N LEU A 827 -41.23 21.48 3.73
CA LEU A 827 -40.51 22.44 2.88
C LEU A 827 -40.62 22.07 1.40
N ASP A 828 -40.52 20.80 1.03
CA ASP A 828 -40.64 20.33 -0.36
C ASP A 828 -42.04 20.57 -0.94
N VAL A 829 -43.09 20.38 -0.14
CA VAL A 829 -44.48 20.71 -0.54
C VAL A 829 -44.62 22.20 -0.80
N ARG A 830 -43.99 23.04 0.03
CA ARG A 830 -44.00 24.51 -0.13
C ARG A 830 -43.16 24.95 -1.34
N HIS A 831 -41.97 24.39 -1.55
CA HIS A 831 -41.14 24.66 -2.73
C HIS A 831 -41.86 24.31 -4.03
N LYS A 832 -42.53 23.14 -4.09
CA LYS A 832 -43.36 22.76 -5.25
C LYS A 832 -44.52 23.72 -5.50
N THR A 833 -45.10 24.28 -4.43
CA THR A 833 -46.18 25.26 -4.55
C THR A 833 -45.66 26.58 -5.13
N ILE A 834 -44.47 27.02 -4.73
CA ILE A 834 -43.80 28.23 -5.27
C ILE A 834 -43.36 28.03 -6.73
N GLU A 835 -42.79 26.87 -7.07
CA GLU A 835 -42.46 26.54 -8.47
C GLU A 835 -43.70 26.56 -9.37
N ASN A 836 -44.82 25.99 -8.90
CA ASN A 836 -46.08 26.03 -9.64
C ASN A 836 -46.58 27.46 -9.86
N VAL A 837 -46.46 28.35 -8.87
CA VAL A 837 -46.82 29.77 -8.99
C VAL A 837 -45.91 30.51 -9.97
N LEU A 838 -44.61 30.21 -9.99
CA LEU A 838 -43.62 30.83 -10.90
C LEU A 838 -43.74 30.33 -12.36
N THR A 839 -44.42 29.20 -12.61
CA THR A 839 -44.62 28.63 -13.95
C THR A 839 -45.89 29.10 -14.66
N LEU A 840 -46.75 29.90 -14.02
CA LEU A 840 -47.97 30.42 -14.63
C LEU A 840 -47.66 31.59 -15.59
N PRO A 841 -47.97 31.50 -16.89
CA PRO A 841 -47.81 32.61 -17.81
C PRO A 841 -49.02 33.55 -17.69
N SER A 842 -48.96 34.54 -16.80
CA SER A 842 -49.43 35.91 -17.04
C SER A 842 -49.66 36.71 -15.75
N THR A 843 -49.33 37.99 -15.85
CA THR A 843 -49.71 39.12 -14.99
C THR A 843 -48.84 39.46 -13.77
N VAL A 844 -47.51 39.61 -13.93
CA VAL A 844 -46.81 40.78 -13.35
C VAL A 844 -45.67 41.18 -14.28
N THR A 845 -45.81 42.33 -14.91
CA THR A 845 -44.70 43.07 -15.51
C THR A 845 -43.72 43.50 -14.41
N GLY A 846 -42.51 42.92 -14.39
CA GLY A 846 -41.39 43.49 -13.64
C GLY A 846 -40.65 42.60 -12.64
N THR A 847 -40.70 41.27 -12.74
CA THR A 847 -39.93 40.39 -11.85
C THR A 847 -38.60 39.99 -12.51
N PRO A 848 -37.43 40.40 -11.97
CA PRO A 848 -36.15 40.15 -12.63
C PRO A 848 -35.84 38.65 -12.63
N GLN A 849 -35.45 38.08 -13.79
CA GLN A 849 -34.94 36.71 -13.90
C GLN A 849 -33.82 36.40 -12.88
N GLU A 850 -33.13 37.44 -12.44
CA GLU A 850 -32.09 37.40 -11.42
C GLU A 850 -32.61 37.04 -10.01
N GLU A 851 -33.79 37.50 -9.60
CA GLU A 851 -34.39 37.14 -8.30
C GLU A 851 -34.84 35.66 -8.30
N ILE A 852 -35.33 35.15 -9.44
CA ILE A 852 -35.69 33.73 -9.61
C ILE A 852 -34.43 32.85 -9.58
N ARG A 853 -33.32 33.31 -10.17
CA ARG A 853 -32.03 32.61 -10.13
C ARG A 853 -31.50 32.49 -8.70
N LYS A 854 -31.50 33.59 -7.95
CA LYS A 854 -31.10 33.62 -6.53
C LYS A 854 -31.96 32.70 -5.67
N LEU A 855 -33.28 32.70 -5.88
CA LEU A 855 -34.20 31.80 -5.17
C LEU A 855 -33.87 30.32 -5.42
N LYS A 856 -33.58 29.93 -6.67
CA LYS A 856 -33.18 28.54 -7.00
C LYS A 856 -31.83 28.15 -6.38
N GLU A 857 -30.87 29.07 -6.36
CA GLU A 857 -29.55 28.86 -5.75
C GLU A 857 -29.66 28.67 -4.22
N ALA A 858 -30.51 29.44 -3.54
CA ALA A 858 -30.74 29.25 -2.11
C ALA A 858 -31.52 27.97 -1.76
N ILE A 859 -32.49 27.55 -2.58
CA ILE A 859 -33.17 26.27 -2.41
C ILE A 859 -32.16 25.12 -2.58
N ALA A 860 -31.27 25.21 -3.57
CA ALA A 860 -30.21 24.23 -3.76
C ALA A 860 -29.22 24.20 -2.57
N ALA A 861 -28.82 25.37 -2.05
CA ALA A 861 -27.97 25.45 -0.86
C ALA A 861 -28.64 24.84 0.38
N SER A 862 -29.93 25.10 0.60
CA SER A 862 -30.71 24.52 1.71
C SER A 862 -30.81 22.99 1.59
N ASN A 863 -31.07 22.46 0.38
CA ASN A 863 -31.14 21.03 0.13
C ASN A 863 -29.78 20.33 0.29
N ASN A 864 -28.68 21.01 -0.05
CA ASN A 864 -27.33 20.50 0.18
C ASN A 864 -27.04 20.37 1.68
N SER A 865 -27.39 21.39 2.47
CA SER A 865 -27.27 21.35 3.94
C SER A 865 -28.13 20.23 4.56
N TYR A 866 -29.39 20.08 4.13
CA TYR A 866 -30.24 18.96 4.57
C TYR A 866 -29.61 17.60 4.27
N THR A 867 -29.13 17.41 3.04
CA THR A 867 -28.53 16.14 2.61
C THR A 867 -27.29 15.81 3.44
N TYR A 868 -26.45 16.82 3.72
CA TYR A 868 -25.29 16.67 4.59
C TYR A 868 -25.67 16.19 5.99
N PHE A 869 -26.55 16.92 6.69
CA PHE A 869 -26.94 16.59 8.06
C PHE A 869 -27.73 15.27 8.15
N LEU A 870 -28.49 14.91 7.11
CA LEU A 870 -29.19 13.61 7.03
C LEU A 870 -28.22 12.45 6.91
N ASN A 871 -27.23 12.58 6.04
CA ASN A 871 -26.19 11.59 5.88
C ASN A 871 -25.35 11.45 7.16
N LEU A 872 -24.99 12.58 7.79
CA LEU A 872 -24.26 12.60 9.06
C LEU A 872 -25.04 11.87 10.18
N ALA A 873 -26.30 12.27 10.41
CA ALA A 873 -27.13 11.64 11.43
C ALA A 873 -27.35 10.15 11.15
N THR A 874 -27.58 9.78 9.88
CA THR A 874 -27.77 8.38 9.47
C THR A 874 -26.53 7.54 9.75
N ARG A 875 -25.36 7.97 9.30
CA ARG A 875 -24.08 7.25 9.52
C ARG A 875 -23.80 7.05 11.00
N LEU A 876 -23.92 8.11 11.82
CA LEU A 876 -23.67 8.01 13.26
C LEU A 876 -24.67 7.09 13.97
N THR A 877 -25.94 7.10 13.58
CA THR A 877 -26.94 6.17 14.13
C THR A 877 -26.72 4.71 13.70
N GLU A 878 -26.21 4.48 12.49
CA GLU A 878 -25.87 3.13 12.02
C GLU A 878 -24.64 2.59 12.74
N TYR A 879 -23.61 3.42 12.89
CA TYR A 879 -22.39 3.05 13.62
C TYR A 879 -22.64 2.78 15.10
N SER A 880 -23.43 3.61 15.77
CA SER A 880 -23.85 3.35 17.16
C SER A 880 -24.70 2.08 17.27
N ALA A 881 -25.61 1.82 16.33
CA ALA A 881 -26.42 0.61 16.32
C ALA A 881 -25.58 -0.66 16.15
N VAL A 882 -24.63 -0.66 15.21
CA VAL A 882 -23.68 -1.78 15.00
C VAL A 882 -22.85 -2.03 16.26
N LEU A 883 -22.33 -0.98 16.90
CA LEU A 883 -21.56 -1.09 18.14
C LEU A 883 -22.42 -1.71 19.26
N LEU A 884 -23.62 -1.18 19.46
CA LEU A 884 -24.56 -1.67 20.46
C LEU A 884 -24.95 -3.13 20.18
N GLN A 885 -25.18 -3.50 18.92
CA GLN A 885 -25.50 -4.89 18.54
C GLN A 885 -24.33 -5.85 18.82
N PHE A 886 -23.08 -5.40 18.63
CA PHE A 886 -21.91 -6.24 18.88
C PHE A 886 -21.65 -6.44 20.38
N GLU A 887 -21.90 -5.41 21.21
CA GLU A 887 -21.60 -5.43 22.65
C GLU A 887 -22.77 -5.86 23.54
N ILE A 888 -24.01 -5.60 23.12
CA ILE A 888 -25.23 -6.03 23.81
C ILE A 888 -25.65 -7.36 23.19
N SER A 889 -25.31 -8.46 23.85
CA SER A 889 -25.77 -9.79 23.44
C SER A 889 -27.29 -9.87 23.56
N ALA A 890 -28.00 -9.89 22.43
CA ALA A 890 -29.30 -10.54 22.39
C ALA A 890 -29.07 -12.01 22.80
N GLY A 891 -29.93 -12.56 23.67
CA GLY A 891 -29.76 -13.94 24.13
C GLY A 891 -29.55 -14.91 22.95
N ASP A 892 -28.80 -15.98 23.16
CA ASP A 892 -28.41 -16.93 22.10
C ASP A 892 -29.62 -17.70 21.49
N GLU A 893 -30.78 -17.64 22.14
CA GLU A 893 -31.99 -18.39 21.78
C GLU A 893 -32.50 -18.23 20.33
N PRO A 894 -32.57 -17.02 19.71
CA PRO A 894 -33.10 -16.86 18.36
C PRO A 894 -32.21 -17.52 17.30
N PHE A 895 -30.89 -17.42 17.45
CA PHE A 895 -29.93 -18.00 16.52
C PHE A 895 -29.86 -19.53 16.68
N GLU A 896 -29.87 -20.03 17.93
CA GLU A 896 -29.96 -21.46 18.20
C GLU A 896 -31.27 -22.07 17.68
N SER A 897 -32.40 -21.38 17.86
CA SER A 897 -33.71 -21.80 17.34
C SER A 897 -33.70 -21.87 15.82
N LEU A 898 -33.10 -20.89 15.13
CA LEU A 898 -33.00 -20.88 13.67
C LEU A 898 -32.13 -22.04 13.16
N ILE A 899 -30.99 -22.31 13.82
CA ILE A 899 -30.12 -23.46 13.49
C ILE A 899 -30.88 -24.78 13.67
N LYS A 900 -31.64 -24.92 14.76
CA LYS A 900 -32.43 -26.13 15.05
C LYS A 900 -33.53 -26.32 14.01
N GLN A 901 -34.27 -25.25 13.69
CA GLN A 901 -35.32 -25.29 12.66
C GLN A 901 -34.76 -25.68 11.29
N PHE A 902 -33.64 -25.09 10.88
CA PHE A 902 -32.99 -25.40 9.60
C PHE A 902 -32.57 -26.88 9.52
N LYS A 903 -31.98 -27.43 10.59
CA LYS A 903 -31.60 -28.86 10.67
C LYS A 903 -32.82 -29.79 10.64
N GLU A 904 -33.90 -29.44 11.33
CA GLU A 904 -35.14 -30.23 11.34
C GLU A 904 -35.80 -30.28 9.95
N GLU A 905 -35.86 -29.13 9.26
CA GLU A 905 -36.41 -29.04 7.90
C GLU A 905 -35.51 -29.76 6.87
N GLN A 906 -34.19 -29.67 7.00
CA GLN A 906 -33.24 -30.43 6.18
C GLN A 906 -33.41 -31.95 6.36
N ASN A 907 -33.61 -32.42 7.59
CA ASN A 907 -33.84 -33.83 7.89
C ASN A 907 -35.19 -34.34 7.33
N LYS A 908 -36.25 -33.52 7.43
CA LYS A 908 -37.55 -33.82 6.82
C LYS A 908 -37.42 -33.96 5.30
N LEU A 909 -36.73 -33.02 4.65
CA LEU A 909 -36.49 -33.07 3.21
C LEU A 909 -35.71 -34.33 2.80
N ARG A 910 -34.61 -34.67 3.50
CA ARG A 910 -33.83 -35.89 3.24
C ARG A 910 -34.67 -37.16 3.38
N SER A 911 -35.55 -37.22 4.39
CA SER A 911 -36.45 -38.37 4.57
C SER A 911 -37.45 -38.52 3.40
N CYS A 912 -37.93 -37.39 2.87
CA CYS A 912 -38.81 -37.36 1.71
C CYS A 912 -38.07 -37.68 0.40
N GLU A 913 -36.80 -37.27 0.25
CA GLU A 913 -35.97 -37.59 -0.93
C GLU A 913 -35.69 -39.07 -1.09
N VAL A 914 -35.53 -39.80 0.02
CA VAL A 914 -35.42 -41.28 0.02
C VAL A 914 -36.75 -41.92 -0.38
N SER A 915 -37.87 -41.26 -0.05
CA SER A 915 -39.20 -41.81 -0.28
C SER A 915 -39.70 -41.69 -1.72
N ILE A 916 -39.21 -40.75 -2.54
CA ILE A 916 -39.66 -40.55 -3.92
C ILE A 916 -38.49 -40.29 -4.87
N SER A 917 -38.33 -41.13 -5.88
CA SER A 917 -37.23 -41.03 -6.84
C SER A 917 -37.38 -39.77 -7.71
N SER A 918 -36.27 -39.25 -8.25
CA SER A 918 -36.31 -38.12 -9.19
C SER A 918 -37.16 -38.42 -10.44
N VAL A 919 -37.18 -39.68 -10.89
CA VAL A 919 -37.98 -40.14 -12.03
C VAL A 919 -39.48 -40.13 -11.69
N GLU A 920 -39.83 -40.60 -10.48
CA GLU A 920 -41.20 -40.58 -9.95
C GLU A 920 -41.74 -39.15 -9.79
N ARG A 921 -40.93 -38.21 -9.29
CA ARG A 921 -41.31 -36.79 -9.15
C ARG A 921 -41.65 -36.16 -10.50
N ASN A 922 -40.82 -36.43 -11.51
CA ASN A 922 -40.97 -35.84 -12.83
C ASN A 922 -42.21 -36.40 -13.57
N LEU A 923 -42.52 -37.69 -13.39
CA LEU A 923 -43.74 -38.30 -13.95
C LEU A 923 -45.03 -37.66 -13.41
N VAL A 924 -45.08 -37.37 -12.11
CA VAL A 924 -46.24 -36.70 -11.47
C VAL A 924 -46.39 -35.25 -11.93
N GLN A 925 -45.26 -34.56 -12.16
CA GLN A 925 -45.28 -33.21 -12.72
C GLN A 925 -45.76 -33.19 -14.18
N LEU A 926 -45.50 -34.27 -14.92
CA LEU A 926 -45.86 -34.39 -16.33
C LEU A 926 -47.36 -34.66 -16.51
N LEU A 927 -47.90 -35.63 -15.79
CA LEU A 927 -49.32 -35.96 -15.81
C LEU A 927 -49.70 -36.69 -14.50
N ASP A 928 -50.50 -36.05 -13.64
CA ASP A 928 -50.96 -36.68 -12.38
C ASP A 928 -51.91 -37.84 -12.73
N PRO A 929 -51.68 -39.07 -12.24
CA PRO A 929 -52.53 -40.22 -12.51
C PRO A 929 -53.96 -40.14 -11.95
N GLU A 930 -54.28 -39.15 -11.12
CA GLU A 930 -55.62 -38.93 -10.53
C GLU A 930 -56.32 -40.22 -10.01
N GLY A 931 -55.56 -41.16 -9.44
CA GLY A 931 -56.10 -42.45 -9.00
C GLY A 931 -55.13 -43.61 -9.20
N LYS A 932 -55.67 -44.79 -9.50
CA LYS A 932 -54.85 -45.97 -9.87
C LYS A 932 -54.36 -45.81 -11.30
N VAL A 933 -53.09 -46.09 -11.53
CA VAL A 933 -52.48 -46.06 -12.86
C VAL A 933 -53.17 -47.08 -13.77
N ASP A 934 -53.84 -46.61 -14.83
CA ASP A 934 -54.52 -47.43 -15.83
C ASP A 934 -53.77 -47.45 -17.18
N GLN A 935 -54.21 -48.30 -18.12
CA GLN A 935 -53.55 -48.44 -19.44
C GLN A 935 -53.61 -47.13 -20.25
N CYS A 936 -54.71 -46.39 -20.13
CA CYS A 936 -54.91 -45.12 -20.84
C CYS A 936 -53.88 -44.07 -20.38
N TRP A 937 -53.61 -43.98 -19.09
CA TRP A 937 -52.59 -43.09 -18.54
C TRP A 937 -51.17 -43.47 -19.00
N ILE A 938 -50.85 -44.77 -19.07
CA ILE A 938 -49.56 -45.28 -19.56
C ILE A 938 -49.33 -44.90 -21.02
N GLU A 939 -50.33 -45.11 -21.88
CA GLU A 939 -50.25 -44.76 -23.30
C GLU A 939 -50.10 -43.24 -23.49
N ASN A 940 -50.91 -42.43 -22.80
CA ASN A 940 -50.85 -40.97 -22.87
C ASN A 940 -49.51 -40.39 -22.40
N ILE A 941 -48.95 -40.91 -21.29
CA ILE A 941 -47.61 -40.48 -20.82
C ILE A 941 -46.51 -40.93 -21.78
N SER A 942 -46.59 -42.15 -22.32
CA SER A 942 -45.57 -42.66 -23.26
C SER A 942 -45.51 -41.77 -24.50
N ASP A 943 -46.67 -41.47 -25.10
CA ASP A 943 -46.76 -40.61 -26.28
C ASP A 943 -46.26 -39.18 -26.00
N LEU A 944 -46.62 -38.63 -24.84
CA LEU A 944 -46.17 -37.30 -24.41
C LEU A 944 -44.65 -37.26 -24.20
N LEU A 945 -44.08 -38.28 -23.55
CA LEU A 945 -42.63 -38.39 -23.33
C LEU A 945 -41.87 -38.56 -24.65
N ASP A 946 -42.38 -39.36 -25.59
CA ASP A 946 -41.80 -39.53 -26.92
C ASP A 946 -41.82 -38.19 -27.71
N GLU A 947 -42.92 -37.43 -27.65
CA GLU A 947 -43.00 -36.09 -28.25
C GLU A 947 -42.01 -35.10 -27.61
N MET A 948 -41.89 -35.12 -26.28
CA MET A 948 -40.97 -34.25 -25.54
C MET A 948 -39.50 -34.59 -25.80
N ILE A 949 -39.15 -35.87 -25.90
CA ILE A 949 -37.81 -36.33 -26.29
C ILE A 949 -37.49 -35.83 -27.69
N PHE A 950 -38.42 -35.98 -28.64
CA PHE A 950 -38.25 -35.50 -30.01
C PHE A 950 -38.10 -33.97 -30.08
N SER A 951 -38.92 -33.23 -29.33
CA SER A 951 -38.88 -31.76 -29.24
C SER A 951 -37.55 -31.26 -28.65
N ALA A 952 -37.07 -31.91 -27.57
CA ALA A 952 -35.77 -31.59 -26.96
C ALA A 952 -34.61 -31.86 -27.93
N GLN A 953 -34.61 -33.01 -28.61
CA GLN A 953 -33.60 -33.36 -29.62
C GLN A 953 -33.58 -32.36 -30.79
N LYS A 954 -34.75 -31.94 -31.28
CA LYS A 954 -34.85 -30.95 -32.35
C LYS A 954 -34.28 -29.60 -31.93
N LYS A 955 -34.61 -29.11 -30.73
CA LYS A 955 -34.08 -27.86 -30.18
C LYS A 955 -32.56 -27.93 -29.95
N MET A 956 -32.04 -29.05 -29.47
CA MET A 956 -30.59 -29.26 -29.34
C MET A 956 -29.90 -29.12 -30.70
N CYS A 957 -30.41 -29.79 -31.74
CA CYS A 957 -29.83 -29.71 -33.08
C CYS A 957 -29.84 -28.28 -33.67
N ASP A 958 -30.88 -27.51 -33.40
CA ASP A 958 -30.95 -26.10 -33.83
C ASP A 958 -29.97 -25.20 -33.05
N LEU A 959 -29.75 -25.46 -31.76
CA LEU A 959 -28.78 -24.76 -30.92
C LEU A 959 -27.34 -25.12 -31.25
N GLU A 960 -27.03 -26.39 -31.53
CA GLU A 960 -25.71 -26.87 -31.98
C GLU A 960 -25.29 -26.19 -33.30
N LYS A 961 -26.24 -25.96 -34.22
CA LYS A 961 -25.98 -25.17 -35.43
C LYS A 961 -25.64 -23.71 -35.09
N GLN A 962 -26.35 -23.10 -34.15
CA GLN A 962 -26.06 -21.72 -33.72
C GLN A 962 -24.71 -21.62 -33.01
N GLU A 963 -24.37 -22.60 -32.18
CA GLU A 963 -23.06 -22.73 -31.52
C GLU A 963 -21.94 -22.72 -32.56
N SER A 964 -22.00 -23.59 -33.57
CA SER A 964 -21.00 -23.63 -34.65
C SER A 964 -20.88 -22.30 -35.41
N THR A 965 -21.99 -21.57 -35.64
CA THR A 965 -21.92 -20.24 -36.26
C THR A 965 -21.25 -19.18 -35.38
N LEU A 966 -21.39 -19.29 -34.05
CA LEU A 966 -20.77 -18.37 -33.11
C LEU A 966 -19.29 -18.68 -32.88
N GLU A 967 -18.90 -19.95 -32.86
CA GLU A 967 -17.50 -20.38 -32.82
C GLU A 967 -16.71 -19.81 -34.00
N ASN A 968 -17.30 -19.86 -35.20
CA ASN A 968 -16.72 -19.24 -36.40
C ASN A 968 -16.58 -17.71 -36.25
N LYS A 969 -17.59 -17.02 -35.71
CA LYS A 969 -17.50 -15.58 -35.44
C LYS A 969 -16.46 -15.22 -34.38
N LEU A 970 -16.26 -16.09 -33.38
CA LEU A 970 -15.24 -15.91 -32.35
C LEU A 970 -13.82 -16.01 -32.94
N ALA A 971 -13.62 -17.00 -33.83
CA ALA A 971 -12.37 -17.18 -34.56
C ALA A 971 -12.09 -16.00 -35.52
N GLU A 972 -13.11 -15.51 -36.24
CA GLU A 972 -13.02 -14.27 -37.04
C GLU A 972 -12.68 -13.05 -36.18
N SER A 973 -13.28 -12.92 -35.00
CA SER A 973 -12.98 -11.82 -34.06
C SER A 973 -11.53 -11.88 -33.57
N GLY A 974 -10.97 -13.07 -33.37
CA GLY A 974 -9.56 -13.29 -33.05
C GLY A 974 -8.61 -12.83 -34.17
N GLN A 975 -8.99 -12.96 -35.44
CA GLN A 975 -8.25 -12.40 -36.56
C GLN A 975 -8.33 -10.87 -36.59
N LEU A 976 -9.51 -10.30 -36.29
CA LEU A 976 -9.69 -8.85 -36.24
C LEU A 976 -8.92 -8.20 -35.07
N LEU A 977 -8.75 -8.88 -33.94
CA LEU A 977 -7.89 -8.42 -32.84
C LEU A 977 -6.42 -8.18 -33.27
N GLN A 978 -5.95 -8.84 -34.33
CA GLN A 978 -4.61 -8.60 -34.90
C GLN A 978 -4.42 -7.14 -35.33
N THR A 979 -5.47 -6.46 -35.77
CA THR A 979 -5.43 -5.06 -36.20
C THR A 979 -5.25 -4.08 -35.03
N LEU A 980 -5.63 -4.46 -33.81
CA LEU A 980 -5.35 -3.70 -32.58
C LEU A 980 -3.96 -3.98 -32.02
N VAL A 981 -3.37 -5.10 -32.40
CA VAL A 981 -1.98 -5.49 -32.09
C VAL A 981 -1.00 -4.84 -33.08
N ASP A 982 -1.51 -4.19 -34.13
CA ASP A 982 -0.73 -3.70 -35.26
C ASP A 982 0.37 -2.69 -34.83
N SER A 983 1.48 -2.76 -35.55
CA SER A 983 2.78 -2.30 -35.05
C SER A 983 2.90 -0.77 -34.93
N SER A 984 2.12 0.00 -35.67
CA SER A 984 2.22 1.47 -35.76
C SER A 984 1.84 2.16 -34.45
N ILE A 985 0.61 1.96 -33.95
CA ILE A 985 0.09 2.64 -32.74
C ILE A 985 0.94 2.29 -31.51
N ARG A 986 1.44 1.04 -31.43
CA ARG A 986 2.32 0.56 -30.37
C ARG A 986 3.71 1.20 -30.43
N VAL A 987 4.24 1.42 -31.63
CA VAL A 987 5.50 2.13 -31.84
C VAL A 987 5.32 3.59 -31.50
N ASP A 988 4.22 4.20 -31.92
CA ASP A 988 3.89 5.60 -31.66
C ASP A 988 3.73 5.85 -30.15
N LEU A 989 2.88 5.11 -29.44
CA LEU A 989 2.70 5.28 -27.99
C LEU A 989 3.98 5.03 -27.20
N ARG A 990 4.78 4.01 -27.56
CA ARG A 990 6.09 3.79 -26.91
C ARG A 990 7.07 4.91 -27.21
N HIS A 991 7.09 5.40 -28.44
CA HIS A 991 7.94 6.53 -28.83
C HIS A 991 7.55 7.78 -28.06
N LEU A 992 6.25 8.11 -28.01
CA LEU A 992 5.71 9.24 -27.27
C LEU A 992 6.02 9.13 -25.76
N LEU A 993 5.80 7.97 -25.13
CA LEU A 993 6.12 7.75 -23.71
C LEU A 993 7.62 7.83 -23.41
N LYS A 994 8.47 7.35 -24.34
CA LYS A 994 9.94 7.45 -24.23
C LYS A 994 10.39 8.90 -24.37
N VAL A 995 9.76 9.66 -25.27
CA VAL A 995 10.00 11.11 -25.44
C VAL A 995 9.57 11.85 -24.17
N ILE A 996 8.37 11.60 -23.63
CA ILE A 996 7.89 12.17 -22.37
C ILE A 996 8.87 11.90 -21.21
N THR A 997 9.32 10.64 -21.06
CA THR A 997 10.30 10.25 -20.03
C THR A 997 11.63 10.99 -20.19
N LYS A 998 12.06 11.21 -21.44
CA LYS A 998 13.32 11.91 -21.76
C LYS A 998 13.20 13.42 -21.52
N THR A 999 12.10 14.04 -21.96
CA THR A 999 11.82 15.47 -21.76
C THR A 999 11.66 15.79 -20.28
N PHE A 1000 11.03 14.91 -19.49
CA PHE A 1000 10.92 15.07 -18.04
C PHE A 1000 12.29 15.01 -17.33
N LYS A 1001 13.16 14.07 -17.71
CA LYS A 1001 14.53 13.97 -17.16
C LYS A 1001 15.40 15.21 -17.42
N MET A 1002 15.04 16.01 -18.43
CA MET A 1002 15.74 17.26 -18.78
C MET A 1002 15.21 18.48 -18.01
N CYS A 1003 14.17 18.33 -17.18
CA CYS A 1003 13.62 19.36 -16.30
C CYS A 1003 14.10 19.14 -14.84
N PRO A 1004 15.18 19.78 -14.38
CA PRO A 1004 15.81 19.47 -13.10
C PRO A 1004 15.14 20.11 -11.87
N LYS A 1005 13.90 20.61 -12.00
CA LYS A 1005 13.23 21.43 -10.96
C LYS A 1005 11.79 21.04 -10.62
N ILE A 1006 11.32 19.87 -11.05
CA ILE A 1006 10.03 19.36 -10.60
C ILE A 1006 10.31 18.29 -9.55
N GLU A 1007 10.21 18.67 -8.27
CA GLU A 1007 10.08 17.71 -7.18
C GLU A 1007 8.74 16.98 -7.36
N SER A 1008 8.77 15.83 -8.01
CA SER A 1008 7.63 14.92 -8.08
C SER A 1008 8.14 13.53 -8.45
N GLY A 1009 8.42 12.72 -7.43
CA GLY A 1009 8.60 11.28 -7.61
C GLY A 1009 7.36 10.62 -8.24
N ASP A 1010 6.18 11.20 -7.98
CA ASP A 1010 4.87 10.69 -8.38
C ASP A 1010 4.67 10.64 -9.90
N ILE A 1011 5.07 11.67 -10.67
CA ILE A 1011 4.87 11.67 -12.13
C ILE A 1011 5.76 10.64 -12.83
N CYS A 1012 7.01 10.50 -12.37
CA CYS A 1012 7.91 9.44 -12.88
C CYS A 1012 7.34 8.05 -12.60
N GLN A 1013 6.75 7.87 -11.42
CA GLN A 1013 6.13 6.64 -11.02
C GLN A 1013 4.86 6.36 -11.85
N HIS A 1014 3.98 7.34 -12.03
CA HIS A 1014 2.79 7.23 -12.88
C HIS A 1014 3.12 6.95 -14.36
N ILE A 1015 4.18 7.56 -14.92
CA ILE A 1015 4.64 7.27 -16.28
C ILE A 1015 5.18 5.84 -16.39
N ARG A 1016 5.91 5.34 -15.39
CA ARG A 1016 6.39 3.95 -15.35
C ARG A 1016 5.24 2.97 -15.20
N GLU A 1017 4.27 3.29 -14.36
CA GLU A 1017 3.03 2.52 -14.19
C GLU A 1017 2.28 2.42 -15.50
N LEU A 1018 2.06 3.54 -16.22
CA LEU A 1018 1.46 3.51 -17.56
C LEU A 1018 2.23 2.63 -18.53
N GLN A 1019 3.56 2.71 -18.55
CA GLN A 1019 4.40 1.86 -19.41
C GLN A 1019 4.26 0.38 -19.07
N GLN A 1020 4.14 0.03 -17.79
CA GLN A 1020 3.94 -1.36 -17.34
C GLN A 1020 2.54 -1.85 -17.69
N ILE A 1021 1.50 -1.07 -17.41
CA ILE A 1021 0.10 -1.42 -17.72
C ILE A 1021 -0.06 -1.65 -19.22
N MET A 1022 0.48 -0.78 -20.06
CA MET A 1022 0.40 -0.93 -21.52
C MET A 1022 1.13 -2.19 -22.03
N LYS A 1023 2.26 -2.57 -21.42
CA LYS A 1023 2.95 -3.83 -21.75
C LYS A 1023 2.11 -5.05 -21.36
N LEU A 1024 1.47 -5.00 -20.19
CA LEU A 1024 0.62 -6.08 -19.70
C LEU A 1024 -0.65 -6.21 -20.57
N ILE A 1025 -1.29 -5.09 -20.94
CA ILE A 1025 -2.43 -5.07 -21.87
C ILE A 1025 -2.03 -5.75 -23.18
N GLN A 1026 -0.86 -5.40 -23.72
CA GLN A 1026 -0.36 -6.00 -24.95
C GLN A 1026 -0.13 -7.51 -24.83
N SER A 1027 0.44 -7.99 -23.71
CA SER A 1027 0.63 -9.42 -23.46
C SER A 1027 -0.69 -10.17 -23.42
N LYS A 1028 -1.66 -9.63 -22.66
CA LYS A 1028 -2.98 -10.22 -22.49
C LYS A 1028 -3.79 -10.26 -23.79
N ILE A 1029 -3.65 -9.26 -24.66
CA ILE A 1029 -4.27 -9.29 -26.00
C ILE A 1029 -3.68 -10.41 -26.86
N ILE A 1030 -2.36 -10.64 -26.79
CA ILE A 1030 -1.70 -11.72 -27.53
C ILE A 1030 -2.16 -13.08 -26.99
N ASP A 1031 -2.25 -13.23 -25.67
CA ASP A 1031 -2.75 -14.45 -25.05
C ASP A 1031 -4.20 -14.73 -25.46
N LEU A 1032 -5.06 -13.70 -25.42
CA LEU A 1032 -6.45 -13.78 -25.87
C LEU A 1032 -6.53 -14.15 -27.36
N GLN A 1033 -5.67 -13.59 -28.20
CA GLN A 1033 -5.61 -13.90 -29.62
C GLN A 1033 -5.21 -15.36 -29.86
N ILE A 1034 -4.21 -15.87 -29.14
CA ILE A 1034 -3.79 -17.28 -29.25
C ILE A 1034 -4.94 -18.20 -28.86
N GLN A 1035 -5.66 -17.87 -27.79
CA GLN A 1035 -6.83 -18.65 -27.34
C GLN A 1035 -7.97 -18.63 -28.36
N LEU A 1036 -8.23 -17.49 -29.00
CA LEU A 1036 -9.28 -17.36 -30.00
C LEU A 1036 -8.94 -18.04 -31.33
N LEU A 1037 -7.67 -18.03 -31.73
CA LEU A 1037 -7.19 -18.66 -32.97
C LEU A 1037 -6.95 -20.17 -32.84
N ALA A 1038 -6.85 -20.69 -31.61
CA ALA A 1038 -6.75 -22.13 -31.37
C ALA A 1038 -8.00 -22.89 -31.85
N GLY A 1039 -9.17 -22.22 -31.91
CA GLY A 1039 -10.42 -22.79 -32.42
C GLY A 1039 -11.06 -23.86 -31.54
N GLU A 1040 -10.45 -24.16 -30.39
CA GLU A 1040 -10.94 -25.13 -29.41
C GLU A 1040 -11.60 -24.38 -28.23
N PHE A 1041 -12.91 -24.17 -28.31
CA PHE A 1041 -13.65 -23.36 -27.35
C PHE A 1041 -14.26 -24.19 -26.22
N GLU A 1042 -13.52 -25.01 -25.47
CA GLU A 1042 -14.09 -25.74 -24.32
C GLU A 1042 -14.65 -24.79 -23.24
N SER A 1043 -15.58 -25.25 -22.39
CA SER A 1043 -16.23 -24.41 -21.34
C SER A 1043 -15.23 -23.79 -20.37
N SER A 1044 -14.14 -24.49 -20.06
CA SER A 1044 -13.02 -23.99 -19.25
C SER A 1044 -12.25 -22.86 -19.96
N VAL A 1045 -12.01 -23.02 -21.26
CA VAL A 1045 -11.34 -22.04 -22.12
C VAL A 1045 -12.20 -20.78 -22.29
N LEU A 1046 -13.51 -20.93 -22.46
CA LEU A 1046 -14.44 -19.79 -22.54
C LEU A 1046 -14.50 -18.98 -21.25
N ASN A 1047 -14.48 -19.64 -20.08
CA ASN A 1047 -14.39 -18.95 -18.78
C ASN A 1047 -13.04 -18.24 -18.62
N GLN A 1048 -11.96 -18.83 -19.13
CA GLN A 1048 -10.65 -18.18 -19.14
C GLN A 1048 -10.61 -16.97 -20.08
N ILE A 1049 -11.23 -17.07 -21.27
CA ILE A 1049 -11.40 -15.97 -22.22
C ILE A 1049 -12.23 -14.84 -21.59
N GLN A 1050 -13.33 -15.17 -20.91
CA GLN A 1050 -14.17 -14.22 -20.16
C GLN A 1050 -13.35 -13.47 -19.09
N SER A 1051 -12.61 -14.22 -18.25
CA SER A 1051 -11.73 -13.63 -17.23
C SER A 1051 -10.65 -12.73 -17.83
N ASN A 1052 -10.06 -13.14 -18.96
CA ASN A 1052 -9.05 -12.36 -19.66
C ASN A 1052 -9.63 -11.06 -20.24
N ILE A 1053 -10.87 -11.08 -20.74
CA ILE A 1053 -11.59 -9.88 -21.22
C ILE A 1053 -11.89 -8.92 -20.05
N ASP A 1054 -12.34 -9.43 -18.91
CA ASP A 1054 -12.66 -8.61 -17.73
C ASP A 1054 -11.41 -7.98 -17.12
N GLU A 1055 -10.30 -8.72 -17.06
CA GLU A 1055 -8.99 -8.21 -16.63
C GLU A 1055 -8.48 -7.12 -17.58
N LEU A 1056 -8.60 -7.33 -18.90
CA LEU A 1056 -8.25 -6.33 -19.91
C LEU A 1056 -9.08 -5.05 -19.77
N ASN A 1057 -10.39 -5.15 -19.53
CA ASN A 1057 -11.25 -3.99 -19.29
C ASN A 1057 -10.85 -3.21 -18.03
N SER A 1058 -10.52 -3.92 -16.94
CA SER A 1058 -10.02 -3.30 -15.71
C SER A 1058 -8.72 -2.53 -15.96
N MET A 1059 -7.78 -3.13 -16.67
CA MET A 1059 -6.48 -2.51 -17.00
C MET A 1059 -6.62 -1.27 -17.89
N VAL A 1060 -7.52 -1.33 -18.89
CA VAL A 1060 -7.82 -0.18 -19.76
C VAL A 1060 -8.48 0.96 -18.99
N ASN A 1061 -9.33 0.68 -18.01
CA ASN A 1061 -9.90 1.69 -17.12
C ASN A 1061 -8.87 2.27 -16.16
N TYR A 1062 -8.03 1.43 -15.57
CA TYR A 1062 -6.96 1.86 -14.67
C TYR A 1062 -5.93 2.75 -15.39
N SER A 1063 -5.50 2.38 -16.61
CA SER A 1063 -4.60 3.23 -17.41
C SER A 1063 -5.19 4.61 -17.73
N ASN A 1064 -6.52 4.72 -17.88
CA ASN A 1064 -7.19 6.00 -18.09
C ASN A 1064 -7.17 6.85 -16.81
N SER A 1065 -7.40 6.23 -15.66
CA SER A 1065 -7.29 6.91 -14.36
C SER A 1065 -5.87 7.46 -14.13
N VAL A 1066 -4.83 6.70 -14.49
CA VAL A 1066 -3.44 7.17 -14.39
C VAL A 1066 -3.17 8.31 -15.39
N LEU A 1067 -3.72 8.26 -16.60
CA LEU A 1067 -3.61 9.35 -17.58
C LEU A 1067 -4.35 10.62 -17.14
N GLU A 1068 -5.49 10.51 -16.46
CA GLU A 1068 -6.17 11.66 -15.85
C GLU A 1068 -5.34 12.26 -14.72
N ARG A 1069 -4.78 11.43 -13.82
CA ARG A 1069 -3.87 11.92 -12.76
C ARG A 1069 -2.63 12.64 -13.31
N ILE A 1070 -2.09 12.19 -14.45
CA ILE A 1070 -0.97 12.88 -15.12
C ILE A 1070 -1.44 14.18 -15.80
N SER A 1071 -2.69 14.25 -16.24
CA SER A 1071 -3.30 15.44 -16.85
C SER A 1071 -3.72 16.50 -15.82
N GLU A 1072 -4.06 16.08 -14.59
CA GLU A 1072 -4.48 16.91 -13.46
C GLU A 1072 -3.31 17.62 -12.77
N VAL A 1073 -2.06 17.31 -13.12
CA VAL A 1073 -0.88 18.09 -12.72
C VAL A 1073 -0.95 19.44 -13.44
N ASN A 1074 -1.76 20.34 -12.90
CA ASN A 1074 -2.07 21.60 -13.53
C ASN A 1074 -1.00 22.65 -13.21
N VAL A 1075 -0.64 23.36 -14.27
CA VAL A 1075 0.20 24.54 -14.29
C VAL A 1075 -0.59 25.69 -13.67
N GLU A 1076 -0.65 25.77 -12.35
CA GLU A 1076 -1.12 26.97 -11.65
C GLU A 1076 -0.10 27.31 -10.55
N ASP A 1077 0.85 28.19 -10.88
CA ASP A 1077 0.88 29.56 -10.34
C ASP A 1077 2.30 30.17 -10.44
N ARG A 1078 2.70 30.67 -11.61
CA ARG A 1078 3.76 31.69 -11.75
C ARG A 1078 3.40 32.67 -12.87
N GLN A 1079 2.68 33.72 -12.48
CA GLN A 1079 2.63 35.06 -13.09
C GLN A 1079 2.90 35.15 -14.61
N PHE A 1080 1.84 35.00 -15.40
CA PHE A 1080 1.76 35.64 -16.72
C PHE A 1080 0.75 36.77 -16.67
N SER A 1081 1.22 37.93 -16.24
CA SER A 1081 0.56 39.20 -16.55
C SER A 1081 1.52 40.06 -17.38
N ARG A 1082 0.96 40.64 -18.47
CA ARG A 1082 1.53 41.62 -19.42
C ARG A 1082 2.33 41.05 -20.60
N LEU A 1083 1.66 40.91 -21.75
CA LEU A 1083 1.65 41.96 -22.78
C LEU A 1083 0.78 41.53 -23.99
N GLU A 1084 -0.34 42.24 -24.09
CA GLU A 1084 -1.10 42.65 -25.28
C GLU A 1084 -0.78 42.03 -26.65
N THR A 1085 -1.83 41.43 -27.21
CA THR A 1085 -2.34 41.65 -28.57
C THR A 1085 -1.53 42.55 -29.50
N SER A 1086 -0.96 41.98 -30.57
CA SER A 1086 -0.97 42.63 -31.88
C SER A 1086 -0.87 41.59 -33.00
N ASN A 1087 -1.83 41.72 -33.93
CA ASN A 1087 -1.94 41.08 -35.23
C ASN A 1087 -0.59 40.81 -35.95
N ARG A 1088 -0.47 39.65 -36.60
CA ARG A 1088 -0.55 39.58 -38.08
C ARG A 1088 -0.49 38.15 -38.63
N ASN A 1089 -1.35 37.96 -39.62
CA ASN A 1089 -1.49 36.84 -40.53
C ASN A 1089 -0.22 36.48 -41.33
N GLU A 1090 -0.33 35.29 -41.93
CA GLU A 1090 0.17 34.88 -43.25
C GLU A 1090 1.54 34.20 -43.34
N ASN A 1091 1.46 32.95 -43.84
CA ASN A 1091 2.31 32.31 -44.83
C ASN A 1091 3.83 32.38 -44.61
N LEU A 1092 4.49 31.21 -44.62
CA LEU A 1092 5.50 30.86 -45.64
C LEU A 1092 6.23 29.55 -45.28
N LYS A 1093 6.05 28.58 -46.19
CA LYS A 1093 7.04 27.68 -46.80
C LYS A 1093 8.09 26.98 -45.91
N GLU A 1094 8.11 25.67 -46.06
CA GLU A 1094 9.31 24.83 -45.91
C GLU A 1094 10.55 25.46 -46.57
N PRO A 1095 11.71 25.33 -45.91
CA PRO A 1095 12.88 24.91 -46.66
C PRO A 1095 13.69 23.83 -45.94
N THR A 1096 13.92 22.77 -46.69
CA THR A 1096 15.15 21.96 -46.78
C THR A 1096 16.36 22.51 -46.02
N VAL A 1097 16.98 21.69 -45.15
CA VAL A 1097 18.39 21.83 -44.77
C VAL A 1097 19.11 20.48 -44.86
N THR A 1098 20.24 20.57 -45.54
CA THR A 1098 21.22 19.59 -45.98
C THR A 1098 21.86 18.75 -44.87
N ASN A 1099 22.10 17.48 -45.21
CA ASN A 1099 23.08 16.59 -44.59
C ASN A 1099 24.45 17.27 -44.45
N SER A 1100 24.93 17.42 -43.21
CA SER A 1100 26.33 17.14 -42.83
C SER A 1100 26.60 17.54 -41.38
N GLN A 1101 26.59 16.56 -40.48
CA GLN A 1101 27.57 16.31 -39.41
C GLN A 1101 27.04 15.23 -38.45
N VAL A 1102 27.19 13.98 -38.90
CA VAL A 1102 27.06 12.78 -38.06
C VAL A 1102 28.33 12.68 -37.21
N GLY A 1103 28.21 12.84 -35.90
CA GLY A 1103 29.27 12.41 -34.97
C GLY A 1103 29.32 10.88 -34.95
N GLU A 1104 30.46 10.30 -35.34
CA GLU A 1104 30.68 8.86 -35.41
C GLU A 1104 30.39 8.16 -34.06
N GLN A 1105 29.38 7.28 -34.04
CA GLN A 1105 29.17 6.32 -32.94
C GLN A 1105 30.30 5.28 -32.96
N LYS A 1106 31.24 5.36 -32.01
CA LYS A 1106 32.28 4.32 -31.85
C LYS A 1106 31.66 3.00 -31.35
N ARG A 1107 31.78 1.94 -32.17
CA ARG A 1107 31.33 0.56 -31.88
C ARG A 1107 32.09 -0.03 -30.68
N ASN A 1108 31.38 -0.71 -29.76
CA ASN A 1108 32.02 -1.50 -28.71
C ASN A 1108 32.59 -2.82 -29.28
N ALA A 1109 33.91 -3.03 -29.19
CA ALA A 1109 34.59 -4.17 -29.78
C ALA A 1109 34.16 -5.53 -29.16
N TYR A 1110 33.85 -5.56 -27.86
CA TYR A 1110 33.37 -6.75 -27.17
C TYR A 1110 31.96 -7.11 -27.64
N ALA A 1111 31.06 -6.14 -27.71
CA ALA A 1111 29.69 -6.32 -28.24
C ALA A 1111 29.70 -6.90 -29.66
N VAL A 1112 30.59 -6.40 -30.53
CA VAL A 1112 30.77 -6.93 -31.89
C VAL A 1112 31.30 -8.37 -31.87
N SER A 1113 32.18 -8.72 -30.93
CA SER A 1113 32.70 -10.09 -30.78
C SER A 1113 31.61 -11.07 -30.36
N VAL A 1114 30.72 -10.66 -29.44
CA VAL A 1114 29.56 -11.42 -28.98
C VAL A 1114 28.58 -11.66 -30.15
N TRP A 1115 28.23 -10.59 -30.88
CA TRP A 1115 27.37 -10.69 -32.05
C TRP A 1115 27.91 -11.66 -33.09
N LYS A 1116 29.21 -11.56 -33.42
CA LYS A 1116 29.89 -12.50 -34.34
C LYS A 1116 29.82 -13.94 -33.82
N ARG A 1117 29.94 -14.13 -32.50
CA ARG A 1117 29.95 -15.47 -31.92
C ARG A 1117 28.59 -16.14 -31.95
N ILE A 1118 27.54 -15.41 -31.59
CA ILE A 1118 26.15 -15.87 -31.70
C ILE A 1118 25.82 -16.16 -33.18
N ARG A 1119 26.26 -15.29 -34.10
CA ARG A 1119 26.13 -15.51 -35.54
C ARG A 1119 26.76 -16.83 -35.99
N MET A 1120 27.99 -17.13 -35.58
CA MET A 1120 28.65 -18.40 -35.94
C MET A 1120 27.85 -19.61 -35.44
N LYS A 1121 27.30 -19.57 -34.21
CA LYS A 1121 26.47 -20.65 -33.67
C LYS A 1121 25.19 -20.87 -34.48
N LEU A 1122 24.48 -19.79 -34.84
CA LEU A 1122 23.25 -19.84 -35.65
C LEU A 1122 23.51 -20.20 -37.12
N GLU A 1123 24.64 -19.79 -37.67
CA GLU A 1123 25.05 -20.23 -39.00
C GLU A 1123 25.50 -21.70 -39.00
N GLY A 1124 25.73 -22.29 -37.82
CA GLY A 1124 26.28 -23.63 -37.61
C GLY A 1124 27.75 -23.75 -37.97
N ARG A 1125 28.50 -22.66 -37.87
CA ARG A 1125 29.96 -22.59 -38.01
C ARG A 1125 30.65 -22.62 -36.64
N ASP A 1126 30.05 -23.33 -35.69
CA ASP A 1126 30.58 -23.59 -34.35
C ASP A 1126 30.45 -25.09 -34.09
N PRO A 1127 31.53 -25.84 -33.79
CA PRO A 1127 32.87 -25.37 -33.39
C PRO A 1127 33.83 -24.94 -34.53
N ASP A 1128 33.59 -25.40 -35.76
CA ASP A 1128 34.49 -25.13 -36.90
C ASP A 1128 34.01 -23.89 -37.70
N PRO A 1129 34.77 -22.79 -37.75
CA PRO A 1129 34.39 -21.59 -38.49
C PRO A 1129 34.37 -21.79 -40.02
N ASN A 1130 35.11 -22.80 -40.53
CA ASN A 1130 35.25 -23.07 -41.96
C ASN A 1130 34.23 -24.06 -42.49
N ARG A 1131 33.62 -24.87 -41.61
CA ARG A 1131 32.63 -25.89 -41.97
C ARG A 1131 31.28 -25.58 -41.35
N ARG A 1132 30.23 -25.59 -42.18
CA ARG A 1132 28.86 -25.49 -41.70
C ARG A 1132 28.35 -26.87 -41.26
N SER A 1133 28.20 -27.07 -39.96
CA SER A 1133 27.61 -28.25 -39.34
C SER A 1133 26.09 -28.32 -39.57
N SER A 1134 25.59 -29.54 -39.75
CA SER A 1134 24.16 -29.82 -39.72
C SER A 1134 23.60 -29.61 -38.31
N VAL A 1135 22.28 -29.47 -38.19
CA VAL A 1135 21.65 -29.31 -36.87
C VAL A 1135 21.89 -30.54 -35.99
N ALA A 1136 21.81 -31.74 -36.57
CA ALA A 1136 22.07 -32.98 -35.83
C ALA A 1136 23.52 -33.02 -35.32
N GLU A 1137 24.51 -32.82 -36.20
CA GLU A 1137 25.92 -32.80 -35.81
C GLU A 1137 26.22 -31.75 -34.72
N GLN A 1138 25.58 -30.57 -34.79
CA GLN A 1138 25.79 -29.51 -33.81
C GLN A 1138 25.15 -29.84 -32.46
N VAL A 1139 23.95 -30.46 -32.45
CA VAL A 1139 23.29 -30.93 -31.23
C VAL A 1139 24.09 -32.07 -30.58
N ASP A 1140 24.61 -32.99 -31.39
CA ASP A 1140 25.45 -34.09 -30.91
C ASP A 1140 26.74 -33.57 -30.27
N TYR A 1141 27.38 -32.59 -30.91
CA TYR A 1141 28.56 -31.92 -30.38
C TYR A 1141 28.30 -31.24 -29.02
N VAL A 1142 27.25 -30.41 -28.90
CA VAL A 1142 27.01 -29.67 -27.66
C VAL A 1142 26.57 -30.58 -26.50
N ILE A 1143 25.86 -31.68 -26.77
CA ILE A 1143 25.52 -32.68 -25.75
C ILE A 1143 26.78 -33.43 -25.30
N ALA A 1144 27.69 -33.78 -26.22
CA ALA A 1144 28.97 -34.40 -25.88
C ALA A 1144 29.83 -33.48 -25.01
N GLU A 1145 29.91 -32.19 -25.34
CA GLU A 1145 30.64 -31.21 -24.54
C GLU A 1145 30.02 -30.96 -23.15
N ALA A 1146 28.69 -30.97 -23.04
CA ALA A 1146 27.97 -30.81 -21.76
C ALA A 1146 28.10 -32.01 -20.83
N THR A 1147 28.36 -33.21 -21.37
CA THR A 1147 28.49 -34.46 -20.62
C THR A 1147 29.93 -34.95 -20.50
N SER A 1148 30.89 -34.19 -21.03
CA SER A 1148 32.31 -34.51 -20.99
C SER A 1148 32.84 -34.46 -19.55
N GLU A 1149 33.35 -35.59 -19.05
CA GLU A 1149 33.98 -35.67 -17.74
C GLU A 1149 35.18 -34.71 -17.61
N ASP A 1150 35.89 -34.45 -18.71
CA ASP A 1150 37.02 -33.52 -18.77
C ASP A 1150 36.60 -32.08 -18.48
N ASN A 1151 35.44 -31.69 -19.03
CA ASN A 1151 34.88 -30.37 -18.84
C ASN A 1151 34.27 -30.27 -17.43
N LEU A 1152 33.48 -31.27 -17.01
CA LEU A 1152 32.79 -31.28 -15.71
C LEU A 1152 33.76 -31.31 -14.52
N ALA A 1153 34.84 -32.09 -14.60
CA ALA A 1153 35.82 -32.19 -13.52
C ALA A 1153 36.66 -30.92 -13.33
N SER A 1154 36.66 -30.02 -14.31
CA SER A 1154 37.42 -28.76 -14.27
C SER A 1154 36.58 -27.55 -13.83
N LEU A 1155 35.32 -27.77 -13.47
CA LEU A 1155 34.42 -26.71 -13.04
C LEU A 1155 34.69 -26.31 -11.60
N TYR A 1156 34.26 -25.10 -11.25
CA TYR A 1156 34.27 -24.60 -9.89
C TYR A 1156 33.44 -25.52 -8.97
N GLU A 1157 33.92 -25.77 -7.75
CA GLU A 1157 33.29 -26.70 -6.79
C GLU A 1157 31.84 -26.32 -6.43
N GLY A 1158 31.53 -25.01 -6.34
CA GLY A 1158 30.17 -24.51 -6.13
C GLY A 1158 29.22 -24.77 -7.30
N TRP A 1159 29.74 -25.13 -8.48
CA TRP A 1159 28.93 -25.61 -9.59
C TRP A 1159 28.35 -27.01 -9.34
N THR A 1160 28.87 -27.77 -8.36
CA THR A 1160 28.39 -29.10 -7.96
C THR A 1160 28.21 -30.09 -9.14
N PRO A 1161 29.24 -30.37 -9.95
CA PRO A 1161 29.12 -31.17 -11.16
C PRO A 1161 28.74 -32.65 -10.96
N TRP A 1162 28.94 -33.17 -9.74
CA TRP A 1162 28.62 -34.56 -9.41
C TRP A 1162 27.15 -34.80 -9.06
N VAL A 1163 26.32 -33.75 -8.93
CA VAL A 1163 24.87 -33.83 -8.64
C VAL A 1163 24.06 -33.45 -9.86
#